data_AF-A0A1Q7N6J0-F1
#
_entry.id   AF-A0A1Q7N6J0-F1
#
_cell.length_a   1.000
_cell.length_b   1.000
_cell.length_c   1.000
_cell.angle_alpha   90.00
_cell.angle_beta   90.00
_cell.angle_gamma   90.00
#
_symmetry.space_group_name_H-M   'P 1'
#
loop_
_entity.id
_entity.type
_entity.pdbx_description
1 polymer ?
#
loop_
_entity_poly.entity_id
_entity_poly.type
_entity_poly.pdbx_seq_one_letter_code
_entity_poly.pdbx_strand_id
1 'polypeptide(L)'
;MPDGVNFVDQHSTADAKIKLFRSLFRGRDDVYPRRFESRKTGKSGYAPACGNEWIRGICEKPRIKCADCHHQRFLPITDEVIRWHLSGFDPAGQPFVAGIYPMLQDETCFFLAADFDKEGWREDAVAFLETCRAMGIPAVLERSRSGHGGHVWFFFEEAVTAASARRLGSFVLTETMERRPELGFGSYDRFFPNQDTLPHGGFGNLIALPLQKQPRDLGNSVFLDDQMVPHEDQWSFLSSVPRAARATVEDLVRDAERRGRVVGVRLPQMDEDDSESWTAPPSRRRKEPPIAGDLPGILDLVVGNEIYIAKDGLPPGLRNRLLRLAAFQNPEFYKAQAMRLPTYDKPRIIGCAEDYPQHIGLPRGCMEDVQRVLSDLNITAVVYDERCHGVPLRVTFQGTLRPEQKAAADAMLAHDIGVLAATTAFGKTVVAAWLIAERGVNTLVLVHRRQLLDQWVERLSTFLNINNREIGRIGGGRRKPTGRVDVAVIQSLIRKGVVDDSIGDYGHVIVDECHHLSAHSFEQVVRRAKARFVTGLSATVTRKDGHHPIIFMQCGPVRYRVNAKAEAMRRPFTHSVLVRPTSFQTAIPSPSDKRIEFYSLYGELAGDESRNRRICEDVIEAVEAGRSPLLLTERNEHLDGLANQLAGRVGHVIVLRGGMGKKQREAMAAELAAVSTKEGRVILATGRYIGEGFDDARLDTLFLTLPVSWHGTIAQYAGRLHRLYDGKREVRIYDYADLNVPMLARMFDRRCRGYEAVGYSISLPASAVPGWPADVVLPSDPEWKRDYAATVRRLIRDGVDTPLANLFVRAVKPSLPEAKGVERARSASEAFLYRRLETLPETKGRFQLNVRVPIPFDGQSQMEVDFLNELLRIVVELDGSQHLSDPEAYRRDRRKDRLLQQNGYLILRFLAEDIGKDLDGVLDSILQSLTGRERSMSRGRVMGDTYGSSSRRPSPPH
;
A
#
# COMPACT_ATOMS: atom_id res chain seq x y z
N MET A 1 48.28 -0.82 -19.00
CA MET A 1 48.87 -1.63 -17.92
C MET A 1 49.30 -0.70 -16.78
N PRO A 2 48.45 -0.42 -15.79
CA PRO A 2 48.92 0.21 -14.55
C PRO A 2 49.17 -0.86 -13.47
N ASP A 3 50.36 -0.75 -12.88
CA ASP A 3 50.83 -1.35 -11.62
C ASP A 3 50.99 -2.89 -11.52
N GLY A 4 52.10 -3.38 -12.07
CA GLY A 4 53.05 -4.20 -11.30
C GLY A 4 52.69 -5.65 -10.95
N VAL A 5 51.74 -6.29 -11.63
CA VAL A 5 51.59 -7.75 -11.56
C VAL A 5 52.32 -8.36 -12.75
N ASN A 6 53.51 -8.94 -12.51
CA ASN A 6 54.16 -9.80 -13.47
C ASN A 6 53.17 -10.87 -13.95
N PHE A 7 53.18 -11.19 -15.24
CA PHE A 7 52.34 -12.26 -15.80
C PHE A 7 52.48 -13.53 -14.95
N VAL A 8 51.35 -14.05 -14.45
CA VAL A 8 51.29 -15.22 -13.56
C VAL A 8 50.72 -16.39 -14.32
N ASP A 9 51.40 -17.52 -14.24
CA ASP A 9 51.04 -18.80 -14.85
C ASP A 9 50.99 -19.92 -13.79
N GLN A 10 50.70 -21.15 -14.22
CA GLN A 10 50.68 -22.32 -13.35
C GLN A 10 52.03 -22.64 -12.69
N HIS A 11 53.15 -22.14 -13.22
CA HIS A 11 54.50 -22.37 -12.69
C HIS A 11 54.95 -21.27 -11.71
N SER A 12 54.22 -20.16 -11.67
CA SER A 12 54.48 -19.04 -10.78
C SER A 12 54.28 -19.40 -9.30
N THR A 13 54.93 -18.62 -8.42
CA THR A 13 54.90 -18.85 -6.97
C THR A 13 53.48 -18.73 -6.40
N ALA A 14 53.22 -19.41 -5.28
CA ALA A 14 51.93 -19.35 -4.60
C ALA A 14 51.55 -17.90 -4.23
N ASP A 15 52.51 -17.10 -3.80
CA ASP A 15 52.27 -15.70 -3.42
C ASP A 15 51.91 -14.83 -4.62
N ALA A 16 52.51 -15.06 -5.80
CA ALA A 16 52.13 -14.36 -7.03
C ALA A 16 50.68 -14.70 -7.43
N LYS A 17 50.29 -15.97 -7.35
CA LYS A 17 48.92 -16.44 -7.63
C LYS A 17 47.90 -15.85 -6.66
N ILE A 18 48.22 -15.81 -5.37
CA ILE A 18 47.35 -15.21 -4.34
C ILE A 18 47.16 -13.71 -4.60
N LYS A 19 48.24 -12.99 -4.92
CA LYS A 19 48.17 -11.55 -5.26
C LYS A 19 47.30 -11.30 -6.50
N LEU A 20 47.47 -12.09 -7.57
CA LEU A 20 46.61 -12.01 -8.75
C LEU A 20 45.15 -12.27 -8.40
N PHE A 21 44.87 -13.35 -7.66
CA PHE A 21 43.51 -13.73 -7.27
C PHE A 21 42.81 -12.63 -6.47
N ARG A 22 43.50 -12.07 -5.46
CA ARG A 22 43.01 -10.93 -4.66
C ARG A 22 42.89 -9.65 -5.47
N SER A 23 43.57 -9.53 -6.60
CA SER A 23 43.45 -8.35 -7.46
C SER A 23 42.17 -8.34 -8.29
N LEU A 24 41.59 -9.51 -8.57
CA LEU A 24 40.36 -9.69 -9.35
C LEU A 24 39.14 -9.84 -8.44
N PHE A 25 39.18 -10.75 -7.47
CA PHE A 25 38.06 -11.03 -6.56
C PHE A 25 38.13 -10.13 -5.32
N ARG A 26 37.96 -8.82 -5.53
CA ARG A 26 37.97 -7.80 -4.48
C ARG A 26 36.56 -7.53 -3.94
N GLY A 27 36.44 -7.44 -2.63
CA GLY A 27 35.19 -7.20 -1.89
C GLY A 27 35.51 -6.71 -0.49
N ARG A 28 34.68 -7.04 0.50
CA ARG A 28 34.95 -6.70 1.90
C ARG A 28 36.22 -7.37 2.41
N ASP A 29 37.15 -6.55 2.92
CA ASP A 29 38.39 -7.04 3.52
C ASP A 29 38.25 -7.36 5.01
N ASP A 30 37.24 -6.81 5.69
CA ASP A 30 37.03 -6.92 7.13
C ASP A 30 36.28 -8.19 7.55
N VAL A 31 35.64 -8.91 6.62
CA VAL A 31 34.91 -10.14 6.88
C VAL A 31 34.80 -11.00 5.62
N TYR A 32 34.89 -12.32 5.77
CA TYR A 32 34.59 -13.28 4.70
C TYR A 32 33.63 -14.38 5.18
N PRO A 33 32.77 -14.91 4.29
CA PRO A 33 31.95 -16.07 4.58
C PRO A 33 32.74 -17.37 4.41
N ARG A 34 32.64 -18.28 5.38
CA ARG A 34 33.18 -19.65 5.33
C ARG A 34 32.07 -20.65 5.08
N ARG A 35 32.30 -21.60 4.16
CA ARG A 35 31.39 -22.73 3.96
C ARG A 35 31.44 -23.67 5.16
N PHE A 36 30.28 -24.09 5.63
CA PHE A 36 30.15 -25.15 6.64
C PHE A 36 29.26 -26.27 6.11
N GLU A 37 29.40 -27.44 6.71
CA GLU A 37 28.57 -28.61 6.44
C GLU A 37 28.18 -29.25 7.77
N SER A 38 26.88 -29.30 8.04
CA SER A 38 26.36 -29.82 9.30
C SER A 38 26.43 -31.34 9.30
N ARG A 39 27.30 -31.90 10.15
CA ARG A 39 27.40 -33.36 10.36
C ARG A 39 26.11 -33.99 10.88
N LYS A 40 25.21 -33.22 11.51
CA LYS A 40 23.92 -33.71 12.05
C LYS A 40 22.78 -33.72 11.03
N THR A 41 22.78 -32.79 10.06
CA THR A 41 21.63 -32.57 9.18
C THR A 41 21.96 -32.72 7.69
N GLY A 42 23.24 -32.88 7.33
CA GLY A 42 23.72 -32.92 5.95
C GLY A 42 23.57 -31.59 5.19
N LYS A 43 23.03 -30.55 5.82
CA LYS A 43 22.85 -29.23 5.20
C LYS A 43 24.19 -28.50 5.13
N SER A 44 24.52 -27.95 3.97
CA SER A 44 25.66 -27.06 3.77
C SER A 44 25.21 -25.61 3.55
N GLY A 45 26.07 -24.67 3.88
CA GLY A 45 25.78 -23.24 3.75
C GLY A 45 27.03 -22.39 4.00
N TYR A 46 26.86 -21.07 4.00
CA TYR A 46 27.92 -20.11 4.30
C TYR A 46 27.57 -19.30 5.54
N ALA A 47 28.55 -19.02 6.38
CA ALA A 47 28.42 -18.16 7.55
C ALA A 47 29.63 -17.22 7.65
N PRO A 48 29.47 -15.98 8.15
CA PRO A 48 30.61 -15.07 8.33
C PRO A 48 31.59 -15.65 9.34
N ALA A 49 32.88 -15.64 8.98
CA ALA A 49 33.97 -16.11 9.83
C ALA A 49 34.14 -15.16 11.03
N CYS A 50 33.99 -15.70 12.24
CA CYS A 50 34.06 -14.94 13.48
C CYS A 50 35.01 -15.64 14.46
N GLY A 51 35.95 -14.90 15.05
CA GLY A 51 36.88 -15.42 16.05
C GLY A 51 36.20 -15.82 17.37
N ASN A 52 34.98 -15.34 17.61
CA ASN A 52 34.18 -15.70 18.77
C ASN A 52 33.19 -16.85 18.49
N GLU A 53 33.23 -17.45 17.30
CA GLU A 53 32.26 -18.46 16.90
C GLU A 53 32.28 -19.69 17.83
N TRP A 54 31.10 -20.09 18.32
CA TRP A 54 30.90 -21.22 19.24
C TRP A 54 31.54 -21.10 20.63
N ILE A 55 32.06 -19.94 21.02
CA ILE A 55 32.53 -19.71 22.40
C ILE A 55 31.34 -19.60 23.35
N ARG A 56 31.23 -20.54 24.30
CA ARG A 56 30.14 -20.62 25.28
C ARG A 56 30.11 -19.36 26.16
N GLY A 57 28.96 -18.70 26.22
CA GLY A 57 28.76 -17.46 26.97
C GLY A 57 29.07 -16.16 26.20
N ILE A 58 29.60 -16.25 24.98
CA ILE A 58 29.90 -15.09 24.13
C ILE A 58 29.12 -15.17 22.80
N CYS A 59 29.12 -16.34 22.15
CA CYS A 59 28.39 -16.56 20.91
C CYS A 59 27.05 -17.26 21.17
N GLU A 60 25.96 -16.60 20.79
CA GLU A 60 24.60 -17.12 21.00
C GLU A 60 24.02 -17.84 19.77
N LYS A 61 24.85 -18.26 18.81
CA LYS A 61 24.35 -19.09 17.70
C LYS A 61 23.73 -20.40 18.24
N PRO A 62 22.58 -20.86 17.71
CA PRO A 62 21.84 -20.35 16.56
C PRO A 62 20.70 -19.35 16.90
N ARG A 63 20.59 -18.86 18.14
CA ARG A 63 19.47 -18.00 18.59
C ARG A 63 19.47 -16.61 17.95
N ILE A 64 20.65 -16.05 17.65
CA ILE A 64 20.82 -14.74 17.02
C ILE A 64 21.62 -14.84 15.70
N LYS A 65 21.32 -13.96 14.74
CA LYS A 65 22.14 -13.82 13.52
C LYS A 65 23.43 -13.08 13.84
N CYS A 66 24.51 -13.42 13.13
CA CYS A 66 25.80 -12.74 13.32
C CYS A 66 25.75 -11.22 13.12
N ALA A 67 24.94 -10.74 12.18
CA ALA A 67 24.79 -9.31 11.91
C ALA A 67 24.21 -8.51 13.10
N ASP A 68 23.43 -9.20 13.96
CA ASP A 68 22.74 -8.59 15.10
C ASP A 68 23.50 -8.85 16.43
N CYS A 69 24.68 -9.48 16.39
CA CYS A 69 25.42 -9.91 17.57
C CYS A 69 26.35 -8.81 18.11
N HIS A 70 26.16 -8.38 19.36
CA HIS A 70 27.01 -7.36 20.01
C HIS A 70 28.44 -7.82 20.34
N HIS A 71 28.72 -9.13 20.31
CA HIS A 71 30.05 -9.72 20.58
C HIS A 71 30.77 -10.19 19.30
N GLN A 72 30.42 -9.61 18.15
CA GLN A 72 31.00 -9.97 16.86
C GLN A 72 32.49 -9.59 16.76
N ARG A 73 33.33 -10.56 16.38
CA ARG A 73 34.76 -10.40 16.09
C ARG A 73 35.06 -11.03 14.73
N PHE A 74 34.70 -10.35 13.66
CA PHE A 74 34.91 -10.88 12.30
C PHE A 74 36.40 -11.00 11.97
N LEU A 75 36.72 -12.01 11.17
CA LEU A 75 38.08 -12.26 10.70
C LEU A 75 38.27 -11.64 9.31
N PRO A 76 39.33 -10.85 9.10
CA PRO A 76 39.60 -10.25 7.81
C PRO A 76 40.06 -11.29 6.79
N ILE A 77 39.93 -10.97 5.50
CA ILE A 77 40.43 -11.82 4.43
C ILE A 77 41.93 -11.59 4.23
N THR A 78 42.77 -12.53 4.69
CA THR A 78 44.23 -12.47 4.55
C THR A 78 44.73 -13.33 3.39
N ASP A 79 46.01 -13.19 3.02
CA ASP A 79 46.65 -14.06 2.02
C ASP A 79 46.61 -15.54 2.44
N GLU A 80 46.65 -15.82 3.74
CA GLU A 80 46.49 -17.18 4.26
C GLU A 80 45.09 -17.74 4.03
N VAL A 81 44.03 -16.93 4.20
CA VAL A 81 42.65 -17.34 3.92
C VAL A 81 42.49 -17.75 2.45
N ILE A 82 43.08 -16.98 1.53
CA ILE A 82 43.08 -17.32 0.10
C ILE A 82 43.92 -18.57 -0.17
N ARG A 83 45.08 -18.72 0.48
CA ARG A 83 45.89 -19.94 0.39
C ARG A 83 45.09 -21.17 0.82
N TRP A 84 44.35 -21.11 1.94
CA TRP A 84 43.50 -22.20 2.42
C TRP A 84 42.34 -22.51 1.48
N HIS A 85 41.74 -21.48 0.87
CA HIS A 85 40.69 -21.66 -0.14
C HIS A 85 41.22 -22.40 -1.37
N LEU A 86 42.38 -21.97 -1.90
CA LEU A 86 42.98 -22.54 -3.10
C LEU A 86 43.60 -23.93 -2.89
N SER A 87 44.11 -24.22 -1.68
CA SER A 87 44.60 -25.53 -1.27
C SER A 87 43.49 -26.48 -0.80
N GLY A 88 42.35 -25.93 -0.40
CA GLY A 88 41.18 -26.66 0.09
C GLY A 88 41.22 -26.99 1.59
N PHE A 89 42.27 -26.62 2.32
CA PHE A 89 42.45 -26.99 3.73
C PHE A 89 42.94 -25.81 4.58
N ASP A 90 42.41 -25.70 5.80
CA ASP A 90 42.91 -24.77 6.82
C ASP A 90 44.14 -25.35 7.57
N PRO A 91 44.81 -24.59 8.47
CA PRO A 91 46.00 -25.07 9.18
C PRO A 91 45.77 -26.30 10.05
N ALA A 92 44.51 -26.59 10.40
CA ALA A 92 44.12 -27.77 11.17
C ALA A 92 43.78 -28.97 10.26
N GLY A 93 44.02 -28.86 8.95
CA GLY A 93 43.73 -29.91 7.96
C GLY A 93 42.24 -30.10 7.69
N GLN A 94 41.37 -29.16 8.08
CA GLN A 94 39.93 -29.28 7.81
C GLN A 94 39.59 -28.69 6.43
N PRO A 95 38.58 -29.25 5.72
CA PRO A 95 38.11 -28.68 4.47
C PRO A 95 37.74 -27.19 4.61
N PHE A 96 38.27 -26.38 3.71
CA PHE A 96 38.12 -24.93 3.76
C PHE A 96 37.68 -24.38 2.40
N VAL A 97 36.57 -23.63 2.41
CA VAL A 97 36.08 -22.87 1.25
C VAL A 97 35.61 -21.51 1.75
N ALA A 98 36.31 -20.46 1.33
CA ALA A 98 35.87 -19.08 1.49
C ALA A 98 34.94 -18.64 0.36
N GLY A 99 34.01 -17.73 0.66
CA GLY A 99 33.36 -16.85 -0.30
C GLY A 99 33.79 -15.41 -0.10
N ILE A 100 33.05 -14.48 -0.69
CA ILE A 100 33.31 -13.04 -0.58
C ILE A 100 32.00 -12.25 -0.55
N TYR A 101 32.01 -11.13 0.19
CA TYR A 101 30.98 -10.10 0.11
C TYR A 101 31.44 -9.04 -0.90
N PRO A 102 30.82 -8.92 -2.09
CA PRO A 102 31.30 -8.08 -3.19
C PRO A 102 31.04 -6.58 -2.96
N MET A 103 30.08 -6.23 -2.11
CA MET A 103 29.70 -4.85 -1.83
C MET A 103 30.51 -4.29 -0.66
N LEU A 104 31.23 -3.20 -0.91
CA LEU A 104 32.00 -2.45 0.08
C LEU A 104 31.08 -1.58 0.95
N GLN A 105 31.60 -1.10 2.08
CA GLN A 105 30.84 -0.30 3.05
C GLN A 105 30.32 1.03 2.47
N ASP A 106 30.97 1.55 1.44
CA ASP A 106 30.57 2.76 0.69
C ASP A 106 29.64 2.46 -0.49
N GLU A 107 29.07 1.25 -0.55
CA GLU A 107 28.12 0.80 -1.58
C GLU A 107 28.71 0.65 -2.99
N THR A 108 30.04 0.61 -3.08
CA THR A 108 30.77 0.30 -4.31
C THR A 108 31.18 -1.17 -4.41
N CYS A 109 31.64 -1.61 -5.59
CA CYS A 109 32.11 -2.96 -5.86
C CYS A 109 33.20 -2.96 -6.96
N PHE A 110 34.05 -3.99 -6.96
CA PHE A 110 35.12 -4.20 -7.95
C PHE A 110 34.77 -5.22 -9.03
N PHE A 111 33.64 -5.92 -8.88
CA PHE A 111 33.13 -6.82 -9.90
C PHE A 111 31.61 -6.93 -9.85
N LEU A 112 31.04 -7.38 -10.96
CA LEU A 112 29.67 -7.89 -11.05
C LEU A 112 29.75 -9.36 -11.47
N ALA A 113 28.96 -10.24 -10.86
CA ALA A 113 28.80 -11.62 -11.33
C ALA A 113 27.33 -11.90 -11.65
N ALA A 114 27.04 -12.44 -12.83
CA ALA A 114 25.71 -12.90 -13.23
C ALA A 114 25.62 -14.42 -13.04
N ASP A 115 24.64 -14.85 -12.24
CA ASP A 115 24.42 -16.24 -11.84
C ASP A 115 23.46 -16.94 -12.82
N PHE A 116 23.91 -18.02 -13.46
CA PHE A 116 23.13 -18.85 -14.38
C PHE A 116 23.08 -20.28 -13.86
N ASP A 117 21.90 -20.74 -13.46
CA ASP A 117 21.63 -22.06 -12.88
C ASP A 117 20.43 -22.71 -13.59
N LYS A 118 20.32 -24.05 -13.59
CA LYS A 118 19.22 -24.87 -14.20
C LYS A 118 19.48 -25.28 -15.66
N GLU A 119 18.48 -25.94 -16.27
CA GLU A 119 18.50 -26.41 -17.65
C GLU A 119 18.65 -25.23 -18.62
N GLY A 120 19.51 -25.36 -19.64
CA GLY A 120 19.79 -24.30 -20.61
C GLY A 120 20.84 -23.26 -20.19
N TRP A 121 21.50 -23.41 -19.03
CA TRP A 121 22.44 -22.40 -18.52
C TRP A 121 23.64 -22.13 -19.44
N ARG A 122 24.06 -23.14 -20.21
CA ARG A 122 25.22 -23.01 -21.11
C ARG A 122 24.90 -22.07 -22.26
N GLU A 123 23.75 -22.30 -22.88
CA GLU A 123 23.24 -21.54 -24.01
C GLU A 123 22.97 -20.09 -23.60
N ASP A 124 22.31 -19.88 -22.44
CA ASP A 124 22.02 -18.55 -21.89
C ASP A 124 23.31 -17.79 -21.53
N ALA A 125 24.28 -18.43 -20.88
CA ALA A 125 25.54 -17.80 -20.49
C ALA A 125 26.42 -17.45 -21.69
N VAL A 126 26.49 -18.31 -22.71
CA VAL A 126 27.23 -18.04 -23.96
C VAL A 126 26.59 -16.88 -24.72
N ALA A 127 25.26 -16.86 -24.87
CA ALA A 127 24.57 -15.75 -25.53
C ALA A 127 24.79 -14.41 -24.80
N PHE A 128 24.83 -14.45 -23.46
CA PHE A 128 25.15 -13.30 -22.64
C PHE A 128 26.60 -12.81 -22.86
N LEU A 129 27.57 -13.71 -22.93
CA LEU A 129 28.97 -13.39 -23.28
C LEU A 129 29.13 -12.83 -24.70
N GLU A 130 28.44 -13.39 -25.70
CA GLU A 130 28.44 -12.86 -27.07
C GLU A 130 27.94 -11.42 -27.12
N THR A 131 26.91 -11.11 -26.33
CA THR A 131 26.37 -9.75 -26.22
C THR A 131 27.35 -8.81 -25.53
N CYS A 132 28.01 -9.24 -24.45
CA CYS A 132 29.10 -8.49 -23.83
C CYS A 132 30.18 -8.11 -24.86
N ARG A 133 30.65 -9.06 -25.67
CA ARG A 133 31.69 -8.83 -26.69
C ARG A 133 31.26 -7.81 -27.73
N ALA A 134 30.05 -7.94 -28.25
CA ALA A 134 29.50 -7.02 -29.22
C ALA A 134 29.31 -5.60 -28.67
N MET A 135 29.20 -5.46 -27.35
CA MET A 135 29.13 -4.18 -26.65
C MET A 135 30.51 -3.69 -26.19
N GLY A 136 31.58 -4.44 -26.45
CA GLY A 136 32.94 -4.13 -26.01
C GLY A 136 33.13 -4.25 -24.49
N ILE A 137 32.30 -5.04 -23.81
CA ILE A 137 32.35 -5.22 -22.35
C ILE A 137 33.16 -6.49 -22.05
N PRO A 138 34.25 -6.39 -21.26
CA PRO A 138 35.02 -7.56 -20.86
C PRO A 138 34.24 -8.40 -19.83
N ALA A 139 34.03 -9.68 -20.13
CA ALA A 139 33.36 -10.63 -19.26
C ALA A 139 33.94 -12.04 -19.43
N VAL A 140 33.95 -12.83 -18.36
CA VAL A 140 34.51 -14.21 -18.36
C VAL A 140 33.56 -15.18 -17.67
N LEU A 141 33.55 -16.45 -18.09
CA LEU A 141 32.65 -17.47 -17.55
C LEU A 141 33.38 -18.47 -16.65
N GLU A 142 32.88 -18.62 -15.42
CA GLU A 142 33.26 -19.69 -14.50
C GLU A 142 32.16 -20.76 -14.47
N ARG A 143 32.51 -22.03 -14.55
CA ARG A 143 31.58 -23.13 -14.25
C ARG A 143 31.32 -23.20 -12.75
N SER A 144 30.06 -23.32 -12.34
CA SER A 144 29.71 -23.41 -10.92
C SER A 144 30.30 -24.66 -10.26
N ARG A 145 30.28 -24.67 -8.92
CA ARG A 145 30.75 -25.80 -8.11
C ARG A 145 30.05 -27.13 -8.45
N SER A 146 28.76 -27.09 -8.77
CA SER A 146 27.97 -28.29 -9.07
C SER A 146 28.18 -28.80 -10.50
N GLY A 147 28.70 -27.97 -11.39
CA GLY A 147 28.78 -28.23 -12.84
C GLY A 147 27.46 -28.02 -13.60
N HIS A 148 26.38 -27.68 -12.88
CA HIS A 148 25.03 -27.48 -13.44
C HIS A 148 24.62 -25.99 -13.53
N GLY A 149 25.61 -25.10 -13.51
CA GLY A 149 25.44 -23.66 -13.64
C GLY A 149 26.78 -22.98 -13.93
N GLY A 150 26.78 -21.66 -14.01
CA GLY A 150 27.98 -20.85 -14.20
C GLY A 150 27.77 -19.39 -13.81
N HIS A 151 28.88 -18.72 -13.53
CA HIS A 151 28.90 -17.30 -13.20
C HIS A 151 29.64 -16.54 -14.29
N VAL A 152 29.01 -15.50 -14.85
CA VAL A 152 29.67 -14.57 -15.76
C VAL A 152 30.17 -13.36 -14.98
N TRP A 153 31.49 -13.18 -14.93
CA TRP A 153 32.18 -12.16 -14.15
C TRP A 153 32.59 -10.96 -15.00
N PHE A 154 32.33 -9.76 -14.48
CA PHE A 154 32.81 -8.48 -14.96
C PHE A 154 33.75 -7.89 -13.92
N PHE A 155 34.98 -7.55 -14.29
CA PHE A 155 35.94 -6.93 -13.37
C PHE A 155 36.13 -5.45 -13.68
N PHE A 156 36.29 -4.62 -12.64
CA PHE A 156 36.47 -3.18 -12.77
C PHE A 156 37.87 -2.76 -12.31
N GLU A 157 38.46 -1.79 -13.00
CA GLU A 157 39.77 -1.22 -12.62
C GLU A 157 39.67 -0.43 -11.30
N GLU A 158 38.58 0.32 -11.18
CA GLU A 158 38.24 1.15 -10.02
C GLU A 158 36.91 0.68 -9.41
N ALA A 159 36.68 1.02 -8.15
CA ALA A 159 35.40 0.73 -7.51
C ALA A 159 34.28 1.52 -8.18
N VAL A 160 33.25 0.81 -8.65
CA VAL A 160 32.03 1.39 -9.23
C VAL A 160 30.88 1.22 -8.27
N THR A 161 29.89 2.12 -8.31
CA THR A 161 28.69 1.95 -7.47
C THR A 161 27.97 0.65 -7.85
N ALA A 162 27.47 -0.08 -6.85
CA ALA A 162 26.75 -1.32 -7.09
C ALA A 162 25.52 -1.10 -7.99
N ALA A 163 24.89 0.06 -7.87
CA ALA A 163 23.79 0.48 -8.75
C ALA A 163 24.21 0.56 -10.23
N SER A 164 25.34 1.21 -10.54
CA SER A 164 25.83 1.31 -11.92
C SER A 164 26.23 -0.05 -12.48
N ALA A 165 26.91 -0.88 -11.69
CA ALA A 165 27.27 -2.25 -12.09
C ALA A 165 26.01 -3.09 -12.43
N ARG A 166 24.98 -3.05 -11.57
CA ARG A 166 23.72 -3.77 -11.82
C ARG A 166 22.93 -3.23 -13.00
N ARG A 167 22.97 -1.92 -13.27
CA ARG A 167 22.37 -1.32 -14.47
C ARG A 167 23.10 -1.78 -15.73
N LEU A 168 24.43 -1.86 -15.71
CA LEU A 168 25.22 -2.44 -16.80
C LEU A 168 24.80 -3.88 -17.08
N GLY A 169 24.77 -4.74 -16.05
CA GLY A 169 24.34 -6.14 -16.20
C GLY A 169 22.90 -6.25 -16.72
N SER A 170 21.99 -5.41 -16.23
CA SER A 170 20.59 -5.36 -16.71
C SER A 170 20.49 -4.93 -18.17
N PHE A 171 21.34 -3.99 -18.59
CA PHE A 171 21.39 -3.53 -19.97
C PHE A 171 21.88 -4.65 -20.90
N VAL A 172 22.98 -5.33 -20.55
CA VAL A 172 23.48 -6.49 -21.29
C VAL A 172 22.42 -7.59 -21.38
N LEU A 173 21.74 -7.90 -20.27
CA LEU A 173 20.67 -8.89 -20.24
C LEU A 173 19.53 -8.52 -21.21
N THR A 174 19.15 -7.24 -21.22
CA THR A 174 18.09 -6.74 -22.12
C THR A 174 18.50 -6.84 -23.59
N GLU A 175 19.72 -6.44 -23.94
CA GLU A 175 20.26 -6.58 -25.30
C GLU A 175 20.37 -8.04 -25.73
N THR A 176 20.72 -8.93 -24.79
CA THR A 176 20.85 -10.37 -25.07
C THR A 176 19.49 -10.97 -25.42
N MET A 177 18.47 -10.65 -24.62
CA MET A 177 17.08 -11.07 -24.90
C MET A 177 16.54 -10.48 -26.22
N GLU A 178 16.99 -9.29 -26.62
CA GLU A 178 16.62 -8.71 -27.91
C GLU A 178 17.22 -9.46 -29.11
N ARG A 179 18.46 -9.96 -28.96
CA ARG A 179 19.18 -10.68 -30.02
C ARG A 179 18.83 -12.16 -30.11
N ARG A 180 18.51 -12.80 -28.98
CA ARG A 180 18.23 -14.24 -28.86
C ARG A 180 16.92 -14.51 -28.10
N PRO A 181 15.75 -14.07 -28.59
CA PRO A 181 14.45 -14.30 -27.93
C PRO A 181 14.05 -15.76 -27.76
N GLU A 182 14.62 -16.66 -28.55
CA GLU A 182 14.43 -18.11 -28.42
C GLU A 182 14.98 -18.68 -27.12
N LEU A 183 15.95 -17.99 -26.49
CA LEU A 183 16.48 -18.32 -25.18
C LEU A 183 15.58 -17.67 -24.14
N GLY A 184 14.78 -18.46 -23.44
CA GLY A 184 13.87 -17.97 -22.38
C GLY A 184 14.58 -17.36 -21.17
N PHE A 185 15.92 -17.36 -21.14
CA PHE A 185 16.77 -16.91 -20.03
C PHE A 185 16.34 -17.46 -18.67
N GLY A 186 15.70 -18.65 -18.69
CA GLY A 186 15.15 -19.29 -17.50
C GLY A 186 16.21 -19.76 -16.52
N SER A 187 17.47 -19.82 -17.00
CA SER A 187 18.61 -20.16 -16.17
C SER A 187 19.19 -18.98 -15.38
N TYR A 188 18.99 -17.74 -15.82
CA TYR A 188 19.47 -16.58 -15.07
C TYR A 188 18.77 -16.47 -13.70
N ASP A 189 19.54 -16.44 -12.61
CA ASP A 189 19.02 -16.27 -11.24
C ASP A 189 19.15 -14.80 -10.78
N ARG A 190 20.37 -14.27 -10.67
CA ARG A 190 20.64 -12.94 -10.09
C ARG A 190 22.02 -12.38 -10.43
N PHE A 191 22.22 -11.10 -10.10
CA PHE A 191 23.55 -10.48 -10.07
C PHE A 191 24.14 -10.48 -8.66
N PHE A 192 25.48 -10.45 -8.55
CA PHE A 192 26.23 -10.18 -7.33
C PHE A 192 27.17 -8.99 -7.57
N PRO A 193 27.06 -7.88 -6.80
CA PRO A 193 26.06 -7.63 -5.77
C PRO A 193 24.61 -7.60 -6.32
N ASN A 194 23.65 -8.08 -5.53
CA ASN A 194 22.23 -8.14 -5.93
C ASN A 194 21.40 -6.93 -5.46
N GLN A 195 22.01 -6.02 -4.72
CA GLN A 195 21.37 -4.86 -4.08
C GLN A 195 22.14 -3.60 -4.47
N ASP A 196 21.48 -2.43 -4.39
CA ASP A 196 22.11 -1.15 -4.77
C ASP A 196 22.83 -0.48 -3.60
N THR A 197 22.52 -0.89 -2.38
CA THR A 197 22.82 -0.16 -1.14
C THR A 197 22.88 -1.12 0.05
N LEU A 198 23.64 -0.79 1.10
CA LEU A 198 23.79 -1.63 2.30
C LEU A 198 22.77 -1.26 3.39
N PRO A 199 22.08 -2.24 4.01
CA PRO A 199 21.34 -2.00 5.26
C PRO A 199 22.30 -1.71 6.42
N HIS A 200 21.91 -0.88 7.39
CA HIS A 200 22.72 -0.64 8.60
C HIS A 200 23.09 -1.95 9.30
N GLY A 201 24.39 -2.20 9.50
CA GLY A 201 24.93 -3.42 10.13
C GLY A 201 25.02 -4.65 9.21
N GLY A 202 24.58 -4.58 7.95
CA GLY A 202 24.62 -5.70 7.01
C GLY A 202 25.95 -5.88 6.27
N PHE A 203 26.27 -7.12 5.86
CA PHE A 203 27.45 -7.45 5.04
C PHE A 203 27.16 -7.51 3.54
N GLY A 204 25.89 -7.44 3.17
CA GLY A 204 25.41 -7.70 1.82
C GLY A 204 25.38 -9.18 1.45
N ASN A 205 25.09 -9.46 0.19
CA ASN A 205 24.92 -10.83 -0.30
C ASN A 205 26.27 -11.44 -0.68
N LEU A 206 26.49 -12.70 -0.34
CA LEU A 206 27.74 -13.39 -0.60
C LEU A 206 27.72 -14.14 -1.92
N ILE A 207 28.89 -14.28 -2.54
CA ILE A 207 29.15 -15.23 -3.62
C ILE A 207 30.33 -16.13 -3.21
N ALA A 208 30.32 -17.40 -3.62
CA ALA A 208 31.45 -18.29 -3.38
C ALA A 208 32.65 -17.86 -4.23
N LEU A 209 33.87 -17.96 -3.71
CA LEU A 209 35.06 -17.71 -4.51
C LEU A 209 35.30 -18.88 -5.49
N PRO A 210 35.78 -18.59 -6.72
CA PRO A 210 36.08 -19.60 -7.72
C PRO A 210 37.42 -20.31 -7.45
N LEU A 211 37.73 -21.37 -8.21
CA LEU A 211 38.95 -22.18 -8.07
C LEU A 211 39.03 -22.96 -6.74
N GLN A 212 37.89 -23.40 -6.21
CA GLN A 212 37.82 -24.27 -5.03
C GLN A 212 38.55 -25.59 -5.30
N LYS A 213 39.49 -26.00 -4.43
CA LYS A 213 40.35 -27.19 -4.68
C LYS A 213 39.58 -28.45 -5.08
N GLN A 214 38.60 -28.88 -4.27
CA GLN A 214 37.88 -30.14 -4.51
C GLN A 214 37.03 -30.10 -5.80
N PRO A 215 36.19 -29.07 -6.06
CA PRO A 215 35.50 -28.95 -7.35
C PRO A 215 36.45 -28.82 -8.54
N ARG A 216 37.57 -28.10 -8.38
CA ARG A 216 38.57 -27.89 -9.44
C ARG A 216 39.18 -29.20 -9.91
N ASP A 217 39.45 -30.12 -8.99
CA ASP A 217 39.97 -31.46 -9.33
C ASP A 217 38.95 -32.29 -10.13
N LEU A 218 37.66 -31.93 -10.12
CA LEU A 218 36.59 -32.52 -10.93
C LEU A 218 36.25 -31.69 -12.19
N GLY A 219 37.04 -30.66 -12.51
CA GLY A 219 36.78 -29.77 -13.65
C GLY A 219 35.61 -28.79 -13.45
N ASN A 220 35.25 -28.50 -12.20
CA ASN A 220 34.22 -27.52 -11.80
C ASN A 220 34.85 -26.36 -11.01
N SER A 221 34.15 -25.22 -10.86
CA SER A 221 34.75 -23.99 -10.29
C SER A 221 36.03 -23.56 -11.02
N VAL A 222 36.00 -23.67 -12.36
CA VAL A 222 37.08 -23.31 -13.28
C VAL A 222 36.54 -22.41 -14.38
N PHE A 223 37.40 -21.57 -14.94
CA PHE A 223 37.08 -20.70 -16.07
C PHE A 223 37.11 -21.47 -17.37
N LEU A 224 36.11 -21.17 -18.21
CA LEU A 224 35.86 -21.84 -19.49
C LEU A 224 36.14 -20.90 -20.66
N ASP A 225 36.59 -21.48 -21.76
CA ASP A 225 36.63 -20.84 -23.07
C ASP A 225 35.25 -20.80 -23.74
N ASP A 226 35.23 -20.27 -24.97
CA ASP A 226 34.03 -20.11 -25.80
C ASP A 226 33.39 -21.44 -26.21
N GLN A 227 34.15 -22.53 -26.18
CA GLN A 227 33.70 -23.87 -26.48
C GLN A 227 33.28 -24.63 -25.21
N MET A 228 33.18 -23.92 -24.07
CA MET A 228 32.83 -24.47 -22.75
C MET A 228 33.86 -25.45 -22.20
N VAL A 229 35.10 -25.40 -22.70
CA VAL A 229 36.22 -26.22 -22.26
C VAL A 229 37.02 -25.44 -21.20
N PRO A 230 37.40 -26.06 -20.07
CA PRO A 230 38.27 -25.41 -19.09
C PRO A 230 39.61 -24.99 -19.71
N HIS A 231 40.05 -23.75 -19.45
CA HIS A 231 41.39 -23.32 -19.86
C HIS A 231 42.48 -24.22 -19.24
N GLU A 232 43.46 -24.62 -20.06
CA GLU A 232 44.57 -25.47 -19.63
C GLU A 232 45.33 -24.85 -18.45
N ASP A 233 45.67 -23.56 -18.55
CA ASP A 233 46.25 -22.78 -17.47
C ASP A 233 45.29 -21.67 -17.01
N GLN A 234 44.60 -21.95 -15.91
CA GLN A 234 43.68 -21.02 -15.25
C GLN A 234 44.36 -19.72 -14.79
N TRP A 235 45.65 -19.76 -14.40
CA TRP A 235 46.37 -18.60 -13.89
C TRP A 235 46.83 -17.69 -15.03
N SER A 236 47.35 -18.28 -16.11
CA SER A 236 47.67 -17.55 -17.35
C SER A 236 46.42 -16.85 -17.89
N PHE A 237 45.28 -17.54 -17.91
CA PHE A 237 44.01 -16.94 -18.30
C PHE A 237 43.63 -15.76 -17.41
N LEU A 238 43.60 -15.94 -16.07
CA LEU A 238 43.26 -14.87 -15.13
C LEU A 238 44.20 -13.65 -15.23
N SER A 239 45.49 -13.86 -15.53
CA SER A 239 46.44 -12.77 -15.79
C SER A 239 46.09 -11.93 -17.01
N SER A 240 45.40 -12.53 -18.00
CA SER A 240 45.01 -11.88 -19.25
C SER A 240 43.66 -11.18 -19.19
N VAL A 241 42.88 -11.36 -18.11
CA VAL A 241 41.50 -10.86 -18.03
C VAL A 241 41.47 -9.32 -17.99
N PRO A 242 40.86 -8.66 -19.01
CA PRO A 242 40.73 -7.22 -19.03
C PRO A 242 39.74 -6.74 -17.97
N ARG A 243 39.99 -5.54 -17.43
CA ARG A 243 39.12 -4.87 -16.46
C ARG A 243 38.49 -3.65 -17.13
N ALA A 244 37.21 -3.43 -16.88
CA ALA A 244 36.50 -2.27 -17.39
C ALA A 244 36.81 -1.04 -16.54
N ALA A 245 37.18 0.06 -17.19
CA ALA A 245 37.34 1.35 -16.54
C ALA A 245 35.97 1.89 -16.08
N ARG A 246 35.95 2.60 -14.93
CA ARG A 246 34.73 3.18 -14.37
C ARG A 246 33.99 4.09 -15.36
N ALA A 247 34.71 4.93 -16.09
CA ALA A 247 34.14 5.83 -17.10
C ALA A 247 33.39 5.07 -18.20
N THR A 248 33.92 3.92 -18.64
CA THR A 248 33.28 3.07 -19.67
C THR A 248 31.96 2.48 -19.17
N VAL A 249 31.93 2.03 -17.92
CA VAL A 249 30.71 1.50 -17.28
C VAL A 249 29.65 2.61 -17.17
N GLU A 250 30.04 3.78 -16.67
CA GLU A 250 29.14 4.93 -16.52
C GLU A 250 28.61 5.44 -17.87
N ASP A 251 29.43 5.45 -18.91
CA ASP A 251 29.04 5.83 -20.27
C ASP A 251 28.03 4.87 -20.89
N LEU A 252 28.26 3.56 -20.76
CA LEU A 252 27.34 2.53 -21.24
C LEU A 252 26.00 2.58 -20.51
N VAL A 253 26.01 2.77 -19.19
CA VAL A 253 24.78 2.94 -18.40
C VAL A 253 24.03 4.20 -18.84
N ARG A 254 24.73 5.32 -19.04
CA ARG A 254 24.12 6.58 -19.49
C ARG A 254 23.56 6.50 -20.91
N ASP A 255 24.21 5.77 -21.82
CA ASP A 255 23.69 5.49 -23.16
C ASP A 255 22.44 4.59 -23.09
N ALA A 256 22.46 3.55 -22.26
CA ALA A 256 21.30 2.69 -22.01
C ALA A 256 20.10 3.46 -21.43
N GLU A 257 20.35 4.38 -20.49
CA GLU A 257 19.35 5.26 -19.90
C GLU A 257 18.76 6.21 -20.95
N ARG A 258 19.61 6.81 -21.81
CA ARG A 258 19.18 7.65 -22.94
C ARG A 258 18.33 6.89 -23.95
N ARG A 259 18.70 5.65 -24.29
CA ARG A 259 17.93 4.77 -25.20
C ARG A 259 16.70 4.16 -24.53
N GLY A 260 16.53 4.35 -23.23
CA GLY A 260 15.41 3.80 -22.46
C GLY A 260 15.43 2.27 -22.33
N ARG A 261 16.59 1.64 -22.56
CA ARG A 261 16.77 0.18 -22.62
C ARG A 261 17.13 -0.45 -21.28
N VAL A 262 17.24 0.34 -20.20
CA VAL A 262 17.48 -0.19 -18.84
C VAL A 262 16.24 -0.92 -18.30
N VAL A 263 15.03 -0.57 -18.76
CA VAL A 263 13.77 -1.28 -18.47
C VAL A 263 12.73 -1.04 -19.59
N GLY A 264 12.68 -1.92 -20.59
CA GLY A 264 11.80 -1.80 -21.78
C GLY A 264 10.37 -2.34 -21.61
N VAL A 265 9.75 -2.26 -20.42
CA VAL A 265 8.38 -2.78 -20.18
C VAL A 265 7.54 -1.74 -19.44
N ARG A 266 6.25 -1.62 -19.79
CA ARG A 266 5.28 -0.67 -19.19
C ARG A 266 5.21 -0.85 -17.66
N LEU A 267 5.25 0.26 -16.92
CA LEU A 267 4.89 0.30 -15.50
C LEU A 267 3.38 0.10 -15.39
N PRO A 268 2.88 -0.88 -14.60
CA PRO A 268 1.48 -0.89 -14.23
C PRO A 268 1.21 0.36 -13.37
N GLN A 269 0.30 1.23 -13.82
CA GLN A 269 -0.16 2.35 -13.01
C GLN A 269 -0.83 1.79 -11.75
N MET A 270 -0.31 2.15 -10.58
CA MET A 270 -0.80 1.61 -9.29
C MET A 270 -1.84 2.50 -8.62
N ASP A 271 -1.96 3.77 -9.03
CA ASP A 271 -2.87 4.74 -8.44
C ASP A 271 -3.86 5.27 -9.49
N GLU A 272 -5.15 5.32 -9.12
CA GLU A 272 -6.26 5.83 -9.94
C GLU A 272 -6.45 7.36 -9.82
N ASP A 273 -5.55 8.06 -9.12
CA ASP A 273 -5.75 9.45 -8.68
C ASP A 273 -4.57 10.40 -9.03
N ASP A 274 -3.96 10.23 -10.21
CA ASP A 274 -3.12 11.28 -10.80
C ASP A 274 -4.02 12.35 -11.43
N SER A 275 -4.55 13.23 -10.57
CA SER A 275 -5.45 14.33 -10.91
C SER A 275 -4.78 15.52 -11.61
N GLU A 276 -3.54 15.41 -12.08
CA GLU A 276 -2.88 16.48 -12.84
C GLU A 276 -2.25 15.94 -14.14
N SER A 277 -3.10 15.69 -15.13
CA SER A 277 -2.73 15.16 -16.46
C SER A 277 -2.32 16.23 -17.49
N TRP A 278 -2.31 17.52 -17.16
CA TRP A 278 -2.03 18.62 -18.12
C TRP A 278 -0.59 19.15 -18.10
N THR A 279 0.28 18.66 -17.23
CA THR A 279 1.72 18.97 -17.25
C THR A 279 2.56 17.93 -18.01
N ALA A 280 1.94 16.84 -18.47
CA ALA A 280 2.59 15.81 -19.28
C ALA A 280 2.33 16.06 -20.78
N PRO A 281 3.36 15.99 -21.66
CA PRO A 281 3.16 16.21 -23.08
C PRO A 281 2.21 15.17 -23.71
N PRO A 282 1.48 15.52 -24.79
CA PRO A 282 0.40 14.70 -25.40
C PRO A 282 0.84 13.31 -25.92
N SER A 283 2.14 13.05 -25.95
CA SER A 283 2.72 11.77 -26.35
C SER A 283 3.59 11.20 -25.23
N ARG A 284 3.00 10.42 -24.32
CA ARG A 284 3.74 9.37 -23.59
C ARG A 284 4.22 8.23 -24.54
N ARG A 285 4.44 8.52 -25.82
CA ARG A 285 4.86 7.56 -26.85
C ARG A 285 6.36 7.68 -27.04
N ARG A 286 7.12 6.69 -26.55
CA ARG A 286 8.48 6.49 -27.06
C ARG A 286 8.34 5.95 -28.49
N LYS A 287 9.00 6.59 -29.47
CA LYS A 287 9.27 5.96 -30.76
C LYS A 287 10.11 4.73 -30.47
N GLU A 288 9.52 3.55 -30.56
CA GLU A 288 10.28 2.33 -30.38
C GLU A 288 11.24 2.15 -31.56
N PRO A 289 12.45 1.62 -31.34
CA PRO A 289 13.47 1.52 -32.38
C PRO A 289 12.98 0.68 -33.58
N PRO A 290 13.50 0.95 -34.78
CA PRO A 290 13.24 0.12 -35.96
C PRO A 290 13.71 -1.31 -35.72
N ILE A 291 12.93 -2.28 -36.20
CA ILE A 291 13.28 -3.70 -36.13
C ILE A 291 14.34 -3.96 -37.21
N ALA A 292 15.45 -4.60 -36.84
CA ALA A 292 16.48 -5.01 -37.80
C ALA A 292 16.01 -6.28 -38.55
N GLY A 293 16.21 -6.30 -39.87
CA GLY A 293 15.84 -7.40 -40.76
C GLY A 293 14.64 -7.09 -41.66
N ASP A 294 14.41 -7.93 -42.67
CA ASP A 294 13.26 -7.82 -43.57
C ASP A 294 11.98 -8.21 -42.83
N LEU A 295 11.00 -7.29 -42.81
CA LEU A 295 9.70 -7.52 -42.22
C LEU A 295 8.77 -8.22 -43.23
N PRO A 296 7.96 -9.18 -42.80
CA PRO A 296 7.00 -9.82 -43.69
C PRO A 296 5.92 -8.79 -44.11
N GLY A 297 5.55 -8.78 -45.39
CA GLY A 297 4.47 -7.90 -45.87
C GLY A 297 3.07 -8.35 -45.42
N ILE A 298 2.91 -9.65 -45.18
CA ILE A 298 1.66 -10.28 -44.72
C ILE A 298 1.99 -11.22 -43.54
N LEU A 299 1.14 -11.21 -42.52
CA LEU A 299 1.24 -12.11 -41.37
C LEU A 299 -0.12 -12.74 -41.07
N ASP A 300 -0.14 -14.07 -41.01
CA ASP A 300 -1.33 -14.85 -40.66
C ASP A 300 -1.50 -14.93 -39.14
N LEU A 301 -2.71 -14.63 -38.67
CA LEU A 301 -3.12 -14.70 -37.27
C LEU A 301 -4.28 -15.70 -37.13
N VAL A 302 -4.08 -16.78 -36.38
CA VAL A 302 -5.16 -17.72 -36.05
C VAL A 302 -5.71 -17.40 -34.68
N VAL A 303 -7.00 -17.09 -34.59
CA VAL A 303 -7.65 -16.63 -33.37
C VAL A 303 -8.54 -17.74 -32.84
N GLY A 304 -8.16 -18.32 -31.71
CA GLY A 304 -8.96 -19.31 -30.99
C GLY A 304 -9.15 -18.88 -29.54
N ASN A 305 -8.69 -19.71 -28.61
CA ASN A 305 -8.56 -19.32 -27.21
C ASN A 305 -7.41 -18.30 -26.99
N GLU A 306 -6.43 -18.27 -27.89
CA GLU A 306 -5.30 -17.34 -27.95
C GLU A 306 -5.14 -16.84 -29.40
N ILE A 307 -4.25 -15.88 -29.58
CA ILE A 307 -3.80 -15.41 -30.90
C ILE A 307 -2.54 -16.19 -31.23
N TYR A 308 -2.64 -17.13 -32.16
CA TYR A 308 -1.53 -17.93 -32.63
C TYR A 308 -0.87 -17.26 -33.83
N ILE A 309 0.45 -17.11 -33.75
CA ILE A 309 1.29 -16.53 -34.80
C ILE A 309 2.41 -17.53 -35.11
N ALA A 310 2.57 -17.90 -36.37
CA ALA A 310 3.63 -18.81 -36.79
C ALA A 310 5.01 -18.22 -36.50
N LYS A 311 5.94 -19.05 -36.00
CA LYS A 311 7.34 -18.65 -35.80
C LYS A 311 8.11 -18.58 -37.11
N ASP A 312 7.70 -19.38 -38.09
CA ASP A 312 8.35 -19.43 -39.40
C ASP A 312 8.20 -18.08 -40.12
N GLY A 313 9.30 -17.55 -40.63
CA GLY A 313 9.34 -16.22 -41.26
C GLY A 313 9.16 -15.01 -40.31
N LEU A 314 9.09 -15.19 -38.99
CA LEU A 314 8.92 -14.09 -38.02
C LEU A 314 10.28 -13.58 -37.50
N PRO A 315 10.72 -12.36 -37.85
CA PRO A 315 12.01 -11.84 -37.38
C PRO A 315 12.10 -11.76 -35.85
N PRO A 316 13.26 -12.04 -35.24
CA PRO A 316 13.43 -12.03 -33.78
C PRO A 316 12.96 -10.73 -33.10
N GLY A 317 13.22 -9.57 -33.72
CA GLY A 317 12.77 -8.28 -33.20
C GLY A 317 11.25 -8.08 -33.23
N LEU A 318 10.57 -8.58 -34.28
CA LEU A 318 9.10 -8.54 -34.38
C LEU A 318 8.47 -9.50 -33.36
N ARG A 319 9.02 -10.72 -33.24
CA ARG A 319 8.62 -11.70 -32.22
C ARG A 319 8.71 -11.11 -30.82
N ASN A 320 9.82 -10.46 -30.48
CA ASN A 320 10.01 -9.80 -29.20
C ASN A 320 8.99 -8.69 -28.93
N ARG A 321 8.72 -7.85 -29.94
CA ARG A 321 7.72 -6.78 -29.82
C ARG A 321 6.32 -7.34 -29.55
N LEU A 322 5.96 -8.42 -30.23
CA LEU A 322 4.69 -9.12 -30.03
C LEU A 322 4.60 -9.78 -28.64
N LEU A 323 5.64 -10.48 -28.18
CA LEU A 323 5.69 -11.07 -26.84
C LEU A 323 5.58 -10.01 -25.73
N ARG A 324 6.17 -8.82 -25.93
CA ARG A 324 6.09 -7.70 -24.97
C ARG A 324 4.66 -7.16 -24.79
N LEU A 325 3.76 -7.34 -25.76
CA LEU A 325 2.34 -6.97 -25.61
C LEU A 325 1.65 -7.80 -24.53
N ALA A 326 2.10 -9.04 -24.33
CA ALA A 326 1.62 -9.96 -23.33
C ALA A 326 2.50 -9.97 -22.07
N ALA A 327 3.33 -8.94 -21.83
CA ALA A 327 4.24 -8.89 -20.70
C ALA A 327 4.11 -7.58 -19.91
N PHE A 328 4.28 -7.64 -18.59
CA PHE A 328 4.26 -6.47 -17.71
C PHE A 328 5.28 -6.62 -16.57
N GLN A 329 5.68 -5.49 -15.99
CA GLN A 329 6.61 -5.47 -14.86
C GLN A 329 5.98 -6.07 -13.60
N ASN A 330 6.71 -6.92 -12.87
CA ASN A 330 6.25 -7.47 -11.59
C ASN A 330 6.45 -6.45 -10.46
N PRO A 331 5.40 -5.82 -9.92
CA PRO A 331 5.55 -4.79 -8.88
C PRO A 331 6.14 -5.35 -7.59
N GLU A 332 5.93 -6.64 -7.29
CA GLU A 332 6.51 -7.27 -6.11
C GLU A 332 8.02 -7.37 -6.20
N PHE A 333 8.58 -7.61 -7.39
CA PHE A 333 10.03 -7.58 -7.61
C PHE A 333 10.59 -6.19 -7.33
N TYR A 334 10.03 -5.14 -7.94
CA TYR A 334 10.51 -3.77 -7.76
C TYR A 334 10.31 -3.27 -6.33
N LYS A 335 9.22 -3.67 -5.68
CA LYS A 335 8.97 -3.34 -4.28
C LYS A 335 9.95 -4.05 -3.35
N ALA A 336 10.21 -5.34 -3.58
CA ALA A 336 11.23 -6.09 -2.83
C ALA A 336 12.61 -5.46 -3.04
N GLN A 337 12.95 -5.11 -4.27
CA GLN A 337 14.19 -4.40 -4.61
C GLN A 337 14.29 -3.05 -3.89
N ALA A 338 13.26 -2.20 -3.95
CA ALA A 338 13.22 -0.90 -3.29
C ALA A 338 13.29 -1.01 -1.75
N MET A 339 12.68 -2.06 -1.19
CA MET A 339 12.74 -2.36 0.25
C MET A 339 13.98 -3.18 0.65
N ARG A 340 14.91 -3.44 -0.30
CA ARG A 340 16.14 -4.22 -0.09
C ARG A 340 15.88 -5.62 0.48
N LEU A 341 14.77 -6.25 0.09
CA LEU A 341 14.38 -7.62 0.45
C LEU A 341 14.79 -8.63 -0.65
N PRO A 342 14.92 -9.93 -0.34
CA PRO A 342 15.27 -10.96 -1.32
C PRO A 342 14.30 -11.03 -2.52
N THR A 343 14.86 -11.04 -3.73
CA THR A 343 14.14 -11.15 -5.01
C THR A 343 14.22 -12.53 -5.66
N TYR A 344 14.83 -13.52 -4.99
CA TYR A 344 15.16 -14.86 -5.51
C TYR A 344 13.99 -15.63 -6.16
N ASP A 345 12.75 -15.37 -5.72
CA ASP A 345 11.53 -16.05 -6.21
C ASP A 345 10.59 -15.12 -7.00
N LYS A 346 11.02 -13.89 -7.31
CA LYS A 346 10.18 -12.87 -7.94
C LYS A 346 10.72 -12.57 -9.34
N PRO A 347 10.07 -13.03 -10.42
CA PRO A 347 10.48 -12.66 -11.76
C PRO A 347 10.30 -11.16 -11.95
N ARG A 348 11.22 -10.49 -12.65
CA ARG A 348 11.16 -9.04 -12.90
C ARG A 348 10.04 -8.63 -13.86
N ILE A 349 9.74 -9.51 -14.81
CA ILE A 349 8.70 -9.36 -15.83
C ILE A 349 7.80 -10.60 -15.73
N ILE A 350 6.50 -10.38 -15.75
CA ILE A 350 5.50 -11.44 -15.88
C ILE A 350 5.10 -11.47 -17.35
N GLY A 351 5.39 -12.59 -18.01
CA GLY A 351 4.93 -12.88 -19.36
C GLY A 351 3.69 -13.77 -19.31
N CYS A 352 2.68 -13.43 -20.10
CA CYS A 352 1.43 -14.17 -20.29
C CYS A 352 1.34 -14.79 -21.69
N ALA A 353 2.40 -14.69 -22.50
CA ALA A 353 2.51 -15.38 -23.78
C ALA A 353 2.97 -16.83 -23.56
N GLU A 354 2.49 -17.72 -24.42
CA GLU A 354 2.92 -19.12 -24.48
C GLU A 354 3.84 -19.33 -25.68
N ASP A 355 4.92 -20.07 -25.48
CA ASP A 355 5.88 -20.40 -26.53
C ASP A 355 5.69 -21.85 -26.98
N TYR A 356 4.91 -22.06 -28.03
CA TYR A 356 4.72 -23.39 -28.63
C TYR A 356 5.85 -23.72 -29.60
N PRO A 357 6.08 -25.00 -29.95
CA PRO A 357 7.16 -25.37 -30.86
C PRO A 357 7.15 -24.63 -32.20
N GLN A 358 5.98 -24.44 -32.81
CA GLN A 358 5.81 -23.80 -34.13
C GLN A 358 5.13 -22.43 -34.09
N HIS A 359 4.52 -22.05 -32.96
CA HIS A 359 3.71 -20.83 -32.85
C HIS A 359 4.05 -20.08 -31.56
N ILE A 360 3.83 -18.76 -31.54
CA ILE A 360 3.66 -18.01 -30.30
C ILE A 360 2.16 -17.85 -30.03
N GLY A 361 1.74 -18.02 -28.78
CA GLY A 361 0.37 -17.80 -28.34
C GLY A 361 0.29 -16.52 -27.51
N LEU A 362 -0.42 -15.51 -27.99
CA LEU A 362 -0.68 -14.29 -27.22
C LEU A 362 -2.10 -14.32 -26.63
N PRO A 363 -2.33 -13.72 -25.45
CA PRO A 363 -3.68 -13.57 -24.92
C PRO A 363 -4.59 -12.78 -25.89
N ARG A 364 -5.84 -13.23 -26.03
CA ARG A 364 -6.81 -12.64 -26.99
C ARG A 364 -7.08 -11.16 -26.77
N GLY A 365 -6.97 -10.69 -25.52
CA GLY A 365 -7.13 -9.28 -25.16
C GLY A 365 -6.09 -8.36 -25.79
N CYS A 366 -4.96 -8.91 -26.26
CA CYS A 366 -3.91 -8.17 -26.96
C CYS A 366 -4.22 -7.94 -28.45
N MET A 367 -5.34 -8.42 -29.00
CA MET A 367 -5.63 -8.36 -30.45
C MET A 367 -5.53 -6.94 -31.03
N GLU A 368 -6.15 -5.96 -30.38
CA GLU A 368 -6.12 -4.56 -30.84
C GLU A 368 -4.69 -3.99 -30.82
N ASP A 369 -3.87 -4.39 -29.84
CA ASP A 369 -2.48 -3.98 -29.74
C ASP A 369 -1.61 -4.68 -30.80
N VAL A 370 -1.87 -5.96 -31.09
CA VAL A 370 -1.19 -6.72 -32.16
C VAL A 370 -1.48 -6.09 -33.51
N GLN A 371 -2.76 -5.86 -33.85
CA GLN A 371 -3.15 -5.22 -35.10
C GLN A 371 -2.54 -3.82 -35.24
N ARG A 372 -2.48 -3.05 -34.14
CA ARG A 372 -1.83 -1.74 -34.14
C ARG A 372 -0.33 -1.83 -34.42
N VAL A 373 0.38 -2.74 -33.76
CA VAL A 373 1.82 -2.96 -33.99
C VAL A 373 2.11 -3.37 -35.43
N LEU A 374 1.30 -4.27 -36.00
CA LEU A 374 1.46 -4.70 -37.38
C LEU A 374 1.19 -3.56 -38.36
N SER A 375 0.14 -2.78 -38.13
CA SER A 375 -0.19 -1.58 -38.93
C SER A 375 0.90 -0.51 -38.86
N ASP A 376 1.43 -0.22 -37.66
CA ASP A 376 2.53 0.73 -37.46
C ASP A 376 3.82 0.31 -38.20
N LEU A 377 3.97 -0.98 -38.49
CA LEU A 377 5.07 -1.58 -39.25
C LEU A 377 4.74 -1.84 -40.73
N ASN A 378 3.56 -1.42 -41.20
CA ASN A 378 3.03 -1.68 -42.55
C ASN A 378 2.94 -3.18 -42.91
N ILE A 379 2.66 -4.02 -41.93
CA ILE A 379 2.43 -5.46 -42.09
C ILE A 379 0.92 -5.71 -42.17
N THR A 380 0.47 -6.37 -43.23
CA THR A 380 -0.95 -6.72 -43.40
C THR A 380 -1.28 -7.97 -42.58
N ALA A 381 -2.22 -7.87 -41.66
CA ALA A 381 -2.67 -9.00 -40.85
C ALA A 381 -3.85 -9.74 -41.52
N VAL A 382 -3.71 -11.04 -41.79
CA VAL A 382 -4.80 -11.91 -42.25
C VAL A 382 -5.29 -12.72 -41.07
N VAL A 383 -6.58 -12.62 -40.74
CA VAL A 383 -7.15 -13.20 -39.52
C VAL A 383 -8.01 -14.42 -39.86
N TYR A 384 -7.65 -15.58 -39.33
CA TYR A 384 -8.44 -16.81 -39.38
C TYR A 384 -9.13 -17.01 -38.03
N ASP A 385 -10.47 -16.99 -38.02
CA ASP A 385 -11.26 -17.09 -36.80
C ASP A 385 -11.65 -18.54 -36.52
N GLU A 386 -10.99 -19.15 -35.53
CA GLU A 386 -11.21 -20.51 -35.01
C GLU A 386 -11.91 -20.47 -33.63
N ARG A 387 -12.53 -19.33 -33.27
CA ARG A 387 -13.25 -19.19 -32.00
C ARG A 387 -14.56 -20.00 -32.04
N CYS A 388 -14.98 -20.45 -30.86
CA CYS A 388 -16.28 -21.06 -30.68
C CYS A 388 -17.37 -19.98 -30.73
N HIS A 389 -18.22 -20.05 -31.75
CA HIS A 389 -19.41 -19.20 -31.89
C HIS A 389 -20.56 -19.63 -30.98
N GLY A 390 -20.47 -20.83 -30.40
CA GLY A 390 -21.49 -21.41 -29.54
C GLY A 390 -22.72 -21.93 -30.28
N VAL A 391 -23.71 -22.35 -29.51
CA VAL A 391 -25.00 -22.85 -29.98
C VAL A 391 -26.06 -21.75 -29.80
N PRO A 392 -26.94 -21.52 -30.80
CA PRO A 392 -28.02 -20.53 -30.67
C PRO A 392 -28.89 -20.73 -29.43
N LEU A 393 -29.09 -19.65 -28.67
CA LEU A 393 -29.88 -19.60 -27.45
C LEU A 393 -31.06 -18.64 -27.64
N ARG A 394 -32.28 -19.18 -27.62
CA ARG A 394 -33.52 -18.40 -27.69
C ARG A 394 -33.98 -18.01 -26.29
N VAL A 395 -33.62 -16.81 -25.84
CA VAL A 395 -34.04 -16.22 -24.56
C VAL A 395 -34.32 -14.73 -24.76
N THR A 396 -35.25 -14.18 -23.99
CA THR A 396 -35.59 -12.75 -24.04
C THR A 396 -35.41 -12.13 -22.67
N PHE A 397 -34.84 -10.93 -22.64
CA PHE A 397 -34.67 -10.17 -21.40
C PHE A 397 -36.02 -9.60 -20.94
N GLN A 398 -36.41 -9.84 -19.70
CA GLN A 398 -37.73 -9.48 -19.13
C GLN A 398 -37.72 -8.18 -18.31
N GLY A 399 -36.65 -7.39 -18.37
CA GLY A 399 -36.50 -6.15 -17.61
C GLY A 399 -36.32 -4.91 -18.48
N THR A 400 -36.26 -3.74 -17.84
CA THR A 400 -35.86 -2.49 -18.48
C THR A 400 -34.56 -2.03 -17.84
N LEU A 401 -33.51 -1.86 -18.65
CA LEU A 401 -32.24 -1.30 -18.17
C LEU A 401 -32.44 0.18 -17.84
N ARG A 402 -31.81 0.65 -16.75
CA ARG A 402 -31.70 2.09 -16.47
C ARG A 402 -30.84 2.78 -17.54
N PRO A 403 -31.00 4.09 -17.79
CA PRO A 403 -30.24 4.79 -18.84
C PRO A 403 -28.72 4.58 -18.76
N GLU A 404 -28.15 4.63 -17.56
CA GLU A 404 -26.72 4.39 -17.34
C GLU A 404 -26.32 2.92 -17.55
N GLN A 405 -27.20 1.97 -17.26
CA GLN A 405 -26.99 0.56 -17.53
C GLN A 405 -27.05 0.29 -19.03
N LYS A 406 -27.96 0.96 -19.76
CA LYS A 406 -28.09 0.85 -21.21
C LYS A 406 -26.83 1.37 -21.91
N ALA A 407 -26.33 2.53 -21.52
CA ALA A 407 -25.06 3.06 -22.05
C ALA A 407 -23.88 2.09 -21.84
N ALA A 408 -23.79 1.50 -20.63
CA ALA A 408 -22.78 0.48 -20.34
C ALA A 408 -22.97 -0.80 -21.17
N ALA A 409 -24.21 -1.25 -21.33
CA ALA A 409 -24.55 -2.45 -22.07
C ALA A 409 -24.26 -2.30 -23.58
N ASP A 410 -24.59 -1.16 -24.17
CA ASP A 410 -24.31 -0.83 -25.57
C ASP A 410 -22.81 -0.76 -25.85
N ALA A 411 -22.04 -0.12 -24.95
CA ALA A 411 -20.58 -0.08 -25.03
C ALA A 411 -19.96 -1.49 -24.95
N MET A 412 -20.53 -2.39 -24.15
CA MET A 412 -20.08 -3.78 -24.06
C MET A 412 -20.50 -4.62 -25.28
N LEU A 413 -21.70 -4.39 -25.82
CA LEU A 413 -22.24 -5.14 -26.95
C LEU A 413 -21.48 -4.86 -28.26
N ALA A 414 -20.96 -3.63 -28.43
CA ALA A 414 -20.18 -3.22 -29.60
C ALA A 414 -18.86 -4.00 -29.78
N HIS A 415 -18.43 -4.78 -28.78
CA HIS A 415 -17.18 -5.52 -28.82
C HIS A 415 -17.39 -6.99 -28.45
N ASP A 416 -16.63 -7.90 -29.07
CA ASP A 416 -16.64 -9.33 -28.74
C ASP A 416 -16.14 -9.57 -27.30
N ILE A 417 -15.08 -8.84 -26.93
CA ILE A 417 -14.41 -8.93 -25.62
C ILE A 417 -14.33 -7.57 -24.91
N GLY A 418 -14.47 -7.58 -23.59
CA GLY A 418 -14.28 -6.38 -22.78
C GLY A 418 -14.54 -6.54 -21.28
N VAL A 419 -14.15 -5.53 -20.52
CA VAL A 419 -14.42 -5.43 -19.06
C VAL A 419 -15.36 -4.27 -18.76
N LEU A 420 -16.40 -4.55 -17.96
CA LEU A 420 -17.26 -3.57 -17.33
C LEU A 420 -16.76 -3.29 -15.90
N ALA A 421 -16.20 -2.09 -15.69
CA ALA A 421 -15.75 -1.62 -14.38
C ALA A 421 -16.84 -0.77 -13.73
N ALA A 422 -17.64 -1.36 -12.84
CA ALA A 422 -18.80 -0.71 -12.25
C ALA A 422 -19.00 -1.09 -10.78
N THR A 423 -19.39 -0.10 -9.95
CA THR A 423 -19.56 -0.23 -8.50
C THR A 423 -20.48 -1.41 -8.10
N THR A 424 -20.36 -1.85 -6.85
CA THR A 424 -21.36 -2.74 -6.25
C THR A 424 -22.70 -1.97 -6.16
N ALA A 425 -23.81 -2.61 -6.53
CA ALA A 425 -25.15 -2.01 -6.74
C ALA A 425 -25.45 -1.35 -8.11
N PHE A 426 -24.48 -1.20 -9.02
CA PHE A 426 -24.75 -0.74 -10.41
C PHE A 426 -25.71 -1.69 -11.17
N GLY A 427 -25.75 -2.98 -10.81
CA GLY A 427 -26.54 -4.00 -11.49
C GLY A 427 -25.78 -4.74 -12.58
N LYS A 428 -24.49 -5.04 -12.36
CA LYS A 428 -23.62 -5.79 -13.29
C LYS A 428 -24.27 -7.09 -13.80
N THR A 429 -24.89 -7.85 -12.90
CA THR A 429 -25.61 -9.10 -13.25
C THR A 429 -26.80 -8.84 -14.19
N VAL A 430 -27.48 -7.70 -14.06
CA VAL A 430 -28.61 -7.33 -14.93
C VAL A 430 -28.12 -6.99 -16.33
N VAL A 431 -27.05 -6.19 -16.44
CA VAL A 431 -26.39 -5.89 -17.71
C VAL A 431 -25.87 -7.18 -18.37
N ALA A 432 -25.30 -8.09 -17.59
CA ALA A 432 -24.85 -9.38 -18.09
C ALA A 432 -25.99 -10.27 -18.60
N ALA A 433 -27.12 -10.34 -17.88
CA ALA A 433 -28.30 -11.05 -18.36
C ALA A 433 -28.83 -10.45 -19.67
N TRP A 434 -28.85 -9.12 -19.79
CA TRP A 434 -29.19 -8.45 -21.05
C TRP A 434 -28.22 -8.83 -22.19
N LEU A 435 -26.90 -8.81 -21.93
CA LEU A 435 -25.90 -9.23 -22.92
C LEU A 435 -26.07 -10.69 -23.38
N ILE A 436 -26.46 -11.59 -22.49
CA ILE A 436 -26.76 -12.99 -22.84
C ILE A 436 -27.93 -13.07 -23.83
N ALA A 437 -28.99 -12.30 -23.57
CA ALA A 437 -30.16 -12.28 -24.44
C ALA A 437 -29.84 -11.68 -25.83
N GLU A 438 -29.10 -10.58 -25.88
CA GLU A 438 -28.73 -9.92 -27.14
C GLU A 438 -27.73 -10.73 -27.97
N ARG A 439 -26.76 -11.40 -27.33
CA ARG A 439 -25.80 -12.25 -28.03
C ARG A 439 -26.43 -13.57 -28.49
N GLY A 440 -27.44 -14.07 -27.78
CA GLY A 440 -28.27 -15.18 -28.23
C GLY A 440 -27.49 -16.50 -28.46
N VAL A 441 -26.44 -16.75 -27.68
CA VAL A 441 -25.62 -17.97 -27.77
C VAL A 441 -25.44 -18.61 -26.39
N ASN A 442 -25.10 -19.90 -26.37
CA ASN A 442 -24.86 -20.60 -25.11
C ASN A 442 -23.75 -19.94 -24.28
N THR A 443 -24.02 -19.79 -22.99
CA THR A 443 -23.22 -18.96 -22.09
C THR A 443 -22.77 -19.72 -20.84
N LEU A 444 -21.50 -19.56 -20.48
CA LEU A 444 -20.93 -19.98 -19.21
C LEU A 444 -20.62 -18.76 -18.34
N VAL A 445 -21.23 -18.69 -17.16
CA VAL A 445 -20.92 -17.68 -16.14
C VAL A 445 -19.97 -18.28 -15.12
N LEU A 446 -18.78 -17.69 -15.00
CA LEU A 446 -17.73 -18.04 -14.08
C LEU A 446 -17.78 -17.17 -12.83
N VAL A 447 -17.90 -17.80 -11.66
CA VAL A 447 -17.88 -17.15 -10.34
C VAL A 447 -16.79 -17.74 -9.46
N HIS A 448 -16.33 -17.01 -8.44
CA HIS A 448 -15.27 -17.49 -7.54
C HIS A 448 -15.80 -18.10 -6.23
N ARG A 449 -17.10 -17.97 -5.93
CA ARG A 449 -17.75 -18.50 -4.71
C ARG A 449 -19.10 -19.15 -5.01
N ARG A 450 -19.47 -20.12 -4.17
CA ARG A 450 -20.76 -20.81 -4.26
C ARG A 450 -21.96 -19.89 -4.02
N GLN A 451 -21.88 -18.95 -3.08
CA GLN A 451 -23.00 -18.02 -2.83
C GLN A 451 -23.35 -17.21 -4.08
N LEU A 452 -22.33 -16.77 -4.82
CA LEU A 452 -22.52 -16.05 -6.07
C LEU A 452 -23.16 -16.93 -7.14
N LEU A 453 -22.81 -18.22 -7.20
CA LEU A 453 -23.44 -19.16 -8.12
C LEU A 453 -24.96 -19.18 -7.92
N ASP A 454 -25.40 -19.37 -6.68
CA ASP A 454 -26.83 -19.45 -6.37
C ASP A 454 -27.55 -18.11 -6.68
N GLN A 455 -26.92 -16.96 -6.40
CA GLN A 455 -27.43 -15.63 -6.75
C GLN A 455 -27.55 -15.43 -8.27
N TRP A 456 -26.54 -15.84 -9.03
CA TRP A 456 -26.56 -15.74 -10.49
C TRP A 456 -27.68 -16.58 -11.09
N VAL A 457 -27.88 -17.81 -10.60
CA VAL A 457 -28.97 -18.67 -11.07
C VAL A 457 -30.34 -18.01 -10.84
N GLU A 458 -30.58 -17.46 -9.65
CA GLU A 458 -31.83 -16.76 -9.34
C GLU A 458 -32.06 -15.53 -10.25
N ARG A 459 -31.00 -14.72 -10.45
CA ARG A 459 -31.07 -13.52 -11.31
C ARG A 459 -31.31 -13.88 -12.77
N LEU A 460 -30.59 -14.88 -13.31
CA LEU A 460 -30.79 -15.37 -14.67
C LEU A 460 -32.19 -15.94 -14.86
N SER A 461 -32.70 -16.71 -13.88
CA SER A 461 -34.07 -17.23 -13.93
C SER A 461 -35.10 -16.12 -14.00
N THR A 462 -34.90 -15.04 -13.24
CA THR A 462 -35.80 -13.88 -13.20
C THR A 462 -35.74 -13.07 -14.50
N PHE A 463 -34.54 -12.72 -14.96
CA PHE A 463 -34.36 -11.78 -16.08
C PHE A 463 -34.46 -12.44 -17.46
N LEU A 464 -34.24 -13.75 -17.58
CA LEU A 464 -34.29 -14.47 -18.86
C LEU A 464 -35.52 -15.39 -19.00
N ASN A 465 -36.39 -15.45 -17.99
CA ASN A 465 -37.54 -16.36 -17.93
C ASN A 465 -37.15 -17.84 -18.16
N ILE A 466 -35.99 -18.25 -17.64
CA ILE A 466 -35.50 -19.64 -17.70
C ILE A 466 -35.84 -20.30 -16.36
N ASN A 467 -36.32 -21.54 -16.37
CA ASN A 467 -36.57 -22.24 -15.12
C ASN A 467 -35.24 -22.48 -14.38
N ASN A 468 -35.21 -22.29 -13.06
CA ASN A 468 -34.05 -22.58 -12.21
C ASN A 468 -33.44 -23.99 -12.37
N ARG A 469 -34.21 -24.96 -12.89
CA ARG A 469 -33.76 -26.34 -13.18
C ARG A 469 -33.10 -26.50 -14.55
N GLU A 470 -33.35 -25.57 -15.47
CA GLU A 470 -32.78 -25.55 -16.82
C GLU A 470 -31.46 -24.77 -16.89
N ILE A 471 -31.10 -24.06 -15.83
CA ILE A 471 -29.79 -23.41 -15.69
C ILE A 471 -28.82 -24.42 -15.07
N GLY A 472 -27.75 -24.77 -15.80
CA GLY A 472 -26.78 -25.74 -15.33
C GLY A 472 -25.90 -25.19 -14.22
N ARG A 473 -25.41 -26.10 -13.38
CA ARG A 473 -24.66 -25.76 -12.17
C ARG A 473 -23.42 -26.63 -12.04
N ILE A 474 -22.26 -25.99 -11.95
CA ILE A 474 -20.96 -26.64 -11.79
C ILE A 474 -20.28 -26.08 -10.55
N GLY A 475 -20.40 -26.77 -9.43
CA GLY A 475 -19.74 -26.36 -8.18
C GLY A 475 -20.45 -26.84 -6.92
N GLY A 476 -19.72 -26.80 -5.79
CA GLY A 476 -20.29 -27.15 -4.48
C GLY A 476 -20.79 -28.59 -4.34
N GLY A 477 -20.16 -29.52 -5.08
CA GLY A 477 -20.51 -30.95 -5.11
C GLY A 477 -21.61 -31.32 -6.12
N ARG A 478 -22.12 -30.37 -6.92
CA ARG A 478 -23.07 -30.62 -8.01
C ARG A 478 -22.38 -30.34 -9.34
N ARG A 479 -22.51 -31.26 -10.30
CA ARG A 479 -22.02 -31.11 -11.68
C ARG A 479 -23.11 -31.57 -12.64
N LYS A 480 -23.95 -30.62 -13.06
CA LYS A 480 -25.03 -30.82 -14.04
C LYS A 480 -25.01 -29.65 -15.03
N PRO A 481 -24.03 -29.61 -15.96
CA PRO A 481 -24.05 -28.65 -17.06
C PRO A 481 -25.22 -28.96 -18.00
N THR A 482 -25.80 -27.93 -18.61
CA THR A 482 -26.80 -28.05 -19.68
C THR A 482 -26.23 -27.71 -21.04
N GLY A 483 -25.09 -27.02 -21.09
CA GLY A 483 -24.49 -26.50 -22.33
C GLY A 483 -25.28 -25.34 -22.95
N ARG A 484 -26.31 -24.82 -22.25
CA ARG A 484 -27.14 -23.68 -22.70
C ARG A 484 -26.81 -22.41 -21.92
N VAL A 485 -27.20 -22.34 -20.64
CA VAL A 485 -26.83 -21.27 -19.72
C VAL A 485 -26.40 -21.92 -18.43
N ASP A 486 -25.11 -21.90 -18.16
CA ASP A 486 -24.53 -22.61 -17.04
C ASP A 486 -23.76 -21.65 -16.14
N VAL A 487 -23.81 -21.88 -14.83
CA VAL A 487 -23.06 -21.11 -13.83
C VAL A 487 -22.09 -22.05 -13.13
N ALA A 488 -20.81 -21.69 -13.14
CA ALA A 488 -19.72 -22.51 -12.64
C ALA A 488 -18.83 -21.75 -11.65
N VAL A 489 -18.47 -22.43 -10.56
CA VAL A 489 -17.37 -21.98 -9.70
C VAL A 489 -16.06 -22.30 -10.41
N ILE A 490 -15.22 -21.30 -10.68
CA ILE A 490 -13.96 -21.43 -11.44
C ILE A 490 -13.10 -22.59 -10.93
N GLN A 491 -12.97 -22.74 -9.61
CA GLN A 491 -12.17 -23.81 -8.98
C GLN A 491 -12.70 -25.22 -9.26
N SER A 492 -13.96 -25.36 -9.66
CA SER A 492 -14.55 -26.66 -10.01
C SER A 492 -14.24 -27.08 -11.45
N LEU A 493 -13.69 -26.17 -12.27
CA LEU A 493 -13.30 -26.40 -13.66
C LEU A 493 -11.80 -26.69 -13.81
N ILE A 494 -11.04 -26.69 -12.73
CA ILE A 494 -9.61 -27.00 -12.75
C ILE A 494 -9.26 -28.00 -11.65
N ARG A 495 -8.57 -29.09 -12.02
CA ARG A 495 -8.12 -30.12 -11.07
C ARG A 495 -6.70 -30.55 -11.39
N LYS A 496 -5.78 -30.40 -10.43
CA LYS A 496 -4.34 -30.73 -10.59
C LYS A 496 -3.72 -30.07 -11.86
N GLY A 497 -4.10 -28.83 -12.15
CA GLY A 497 -3.61 -28.09 -13.32
C GLY A 497 -4.29 -28.41 -14.65
N VAL A 498 -5.19 -29.41 -14.70
CA VAL A 498 -5.96 -29.75 -15.89
C VAL A 498 -7.30 -29.00 -15.87
N VAL A 499 -7.60 -28.28 -16.94
CA VAL A 499 -8.86 -27.54 -17.14
C VAL A 499 -9.88 -28.46 -17.83
N ASP A 500 -11.14 -28.35 -17.44
CA ASP A 500 -12.26 -29.11 -18.00
C ASP A 500 -12.53 -28.72 -19.47
N ASP A 501 -12.53 -29.70 -20.38
CA ASP A 501 -12.71 -29.47 -21.82
C ASP A 501 -14.04 -28.80 -22.17
N SER A 502 -15.08 -28.97 -21.33
CA SER A 502 -16.40 -28.38 -21.56
C SER A 502 -16.38 -26.85 -21.63
N ILE A 503 -15.32 -26.19 -21.17
CA ILE A 503 -15.17 -24.73 -21.31
C ILE A 503 -15.00 -24.28 -22.77
N GLY A 504 -14.59 -25.19 -23.66
CA GLY A 504 -14.43 -24.93 -25.09
C GLY A 504 -15.75 -24.82 -25.86
N ASP A 505 -16.85 -25.32 -25.28
CA ASP A 505 -18.13 -25.51 -26.00
C ASP A 505 -19.07 -24.30 -25.93
N TYR A 506 -18.71 -23.25 -25.20
CA TYR A 506 -19.53 -22.06 -25.02
C TYR A 506 -19.15 -20.94 -25.99
N GLY A 507 -20.16 -20.30 -26.60
CA GLY A 507 -19.96 -19.11 -27.44
C GLY A 507 -19.71 -17.83 -26.63
N HIS A 508 -20.21 -17.78 -25.39
CA HIS A 508 -20.03 -16.64 -24.49
C HIS A 508 -19.56 -17.08 -23.09
N VAL A 509 -18.50 -16.46 -22.60
CA VAL A 509 -18.02 -16.59 -21.22
C VAL A 509 -18.14 -15.26 -20.49
N ILE A 510 -18.74 -15.28 -19.30
CA ILE A 510 -18.82 -14.13 -18.41
C ILE A 510 -18.02 -14.45 -17.15
N VAL A 511 -17.08 -13.58 -16.78
CA VAL A 511 -16.27 -13.72 -15.56
C VAL A 511 -16.73 -12.69 -14.54
N ASP A 512 -17.43 -13.14 -13.51
CA ASP A 512 -17.83 -12.30 -12.40
C ASP A 512 -16.70 -12.13 -11.38
N GLU A 513 -16.55 -10.90 -10.88
CA GLU A 513 -15.39 -10.45 -10.13
C GLU A 513 -14.07 -10.83 -10.80
N CYS A 514 -13.93 -10.42 -12.07
CA CYS A 514 -12.80 -10.74 -12.93
C CYS A 514 -11.43 -10.26 -12.39
N HIS A 515 -11.42 -9.41 -11.35
CA HIS A 515 -10.20 -9.08 -10.62
C HIS A 515 -9.48 -10.30 -10.04
N HIS A 516 -10.17 -11.43 -9.82
CA HIS A 516 -9.54 -12.68 -9.39
C HIS A 516 -8.73 -13.40 -10.46
N LEU A 517 -8.84 -13.01 -11.73
CA LEU A 517 -8.12 -13.68 -12.83
C LEU A 517 -6.60 -13.59 -12.74
N SER A 518 -6.05 -12.63 -11.99
CA SER A 518 -4.61 -12.54 -11.76
C SER A 518 -4.04 -13.72 -10.97
N ALA A 519 -4.87 -14.58 -10.39
CA ALA A 519 -4.43 -15.86 -9.84
C ALA A 519 -4.21 -16.87 -10.97
N HIS A 520 -3.02 -17.49 -11.01
CA HIS A 520 -2.61 -18.41 -12.09
C HIS A 520 -3.65 -19.49 -12.41
N SER A 521 -4.23 -20.15 -11.40
CA SER A 521 -5.25 -21.19 -11.63
C SER A 521 -6.54 -20.68 -12.26
N PHE A 522 -6.89 -19.40 -12.05
CA PHE A 522 -8.11 -18.80 -12.60
C PHE A 522 -7.85 -18.32 -14.02
N GLU A 523 -6.66 -17.74 -14.26
CA GLU A 523 -6.18 -17.41 -15.61
C GLU A 523 -6.23 -18.63 -16.52
N GLN A 524 -5.71 -19.79 -16.08
CA GLN A 524 -5.69 -21.03 -16.88
C GLN A 524 -7.08 -21.42 -17.39
N VAL A 525 -8.12 -21.24 -16.57
CA VAL A 525 -9.50 -21.59 -16.95
C VAL A 525 -9.99 -20.68 -18.09
N VAL A 526 -9.89 -19.36 -17.92
CA VAL A 526 -10.36 -18.41 -18.96
C VAL A 526 -9.51 -18.49 -20.22
N ARG A 527 -8.20 -18.66 -20.07
CA ARG A 527 -7.26 -18.80 -21.19
C ARG A 527 -7.60 -19.97 -22.11
N ARG A 528 -8.18 -21.05 -21.57
CA ARG A 528 -8.59 -22.25 -22.34
C ARG A 528 -9.96 -22.11 -22.99
N ALA A 529 -10.78 -21.13 -22.60
CA ALA A 529 -12.10 -20.93 -23.18
C ALA A 529 -12.00 -20.54 -24.66
N LYS A 530 -12.67 -21.22 -25.58
CA LYS A 530 -12.64 -20.85 -27.01
C LYS A 530 -13.70 -19.82 -27.40
N ALA A 531 -14.51 -19.36 -26.45
CA ALA A 531 -15.63 -18.47 -26.68
C ALA A 531 -15.24 -17.23 -27.49
N ARG A 532 -16.03 -16.94 -28.54
CA ARG A 532 -15.97 -15.68 -29.29
C ARG A 532 -16.16 -14.48 -28.37
N PHE A 533 -17.13 -14.60 -27.46
CA PHE A 533 -17.54 -13.54 -26.57
C PHE A 533 -16.98 -13.74 -25.16
N VAL A 534 -16.26 -12.76 -24.62
CA VAL A 534 -15.71 -12.82 -23.25
C VAL A 534 -15.97 -11.50 -22.52
N THR A 535 -16.65 -11.58 -21.38
CA THR A 535 -17.04 -10.40 -20.61
C THR A 535 -16.52 -10.47 -19.18
N GLY A 536 -15.67 -9.53 -18.79
CA GLY A 536 -15.24 -9.37 -17.40
C GLY A 536 -16.14 -8.38 -16.65
N LEU A 537 -16.58 -8.73 -15.45
CA LEU A 537 -17.37 -7.87 -14.57
C LEU A 537 -16.60 -7.64 -13.27
N SER A 538 -16.33 -6.39 -12.89
CA SER A 538 -15.83 -6.12 -11.54
C SER A 538 -16.09 -4.70 -11.06
N ALA A 539 -16.07 -4.51 -9.74
CA ALA A 539 -16.07 -3.18 -9.13
C ALA A 539 -14.71 -2.48 -9.20
N THR A 540 -13.62 -3.23 -9.14
CA THR A 540 -12.26 -2.70 -9.15
C THR A 540 -11.40 -3.53 -10.08
N VAL A 541 -10.86 -2.91 -11.12
CA VAL A 541 -9.90 -3.58 -12.01
C VAL A 541 -8.48 -3.49 -11.48
N THR A 542 -8.19 -2.52 -10.61
CA THR A 542 -6.85 -2.30 -10.04
C THR A 542 -6.61 -3.22 -8.83
N ARG A 543 -5.46 -3.90 -8.81
CA ARG A 543 -5.06 -4.80 -7.72
C ARG A 543 -3.83 -4.29 -6.96
N LYS A 544 -3.74 -4.63 -5.68
CA LYS A 544 -2.62 -4.31 -4.79
C LYS A 544 -1.28 -4.94 -5.20
N ASP A 545 -1.31 -6.12 -5.81
CA ASP A 545 -0.14 -6.80 -6.38
C ASP A 545 0.26 -6.23 -7.76
N GLY A 546 -0.59 -5.39 -8.35
CA GLY A 546 -0.44 -4.82 -9.70
C GLY A 546 -0.47 -5.84 -10.84
N HIS A 547 -0.99 -7.04 -10.61
CA HIS A 547 -1.18 -8.08 -11.63
C HIS A 547 -2.49 -7.91 -12.43
N HIS A 548 -3.15 -6.75 -12.31
CA HIS A 548 -4.36 -6.44 -13.05
C HIS A 548 -4.24 -6.47 -14.59
N PRO A 549 -3.06 -6.28 -15.24
CA PRO A 549 -2.96 -6.43 -16.69
C PRO A 549 -3.42 -7.78 -17.22
N ILE A 550 -3.30 -8.85 -16.42
CA ILE A 550 -3.79 -10.20 -16.75
C ILE A 550 -5.30 -10.18 -17.06
N ILE A 551 -6.08 -9.36 -16.34
CA ILE A 551 -7.52 -9.22 -16.57
C ILE A 551 -7.77 -8.72 -18.00
N PHE A 552 -7.02 -7.72 -18.45
CA PHE A 552 -7.18 -7.13 -19.77
C PHE A 552 -6.65 -8.04 -20.88
N MET A 553 -5.58 -8.78 -20.61
CA MET A 553 -5.02 -9.78 -21.51
C MET A 553 -6.03 -10.92 -21.79
N GLN A 554 -6.82 -11.33 -20.79
CA GLN A 554 -7.78 -12.43 -20.94
C GLN A 554 -9.18 -11.96 -21.38
N CYS A 555 -9.71 -10.89 -20.77
CA CYS A 555 -11.07 -10.40 -21.02
C CYS A 555 -11.15 -9.22 -22.00
N GLY A 556 -10.04 -8.63 -22.41
CA GLY A 556 -10.01 -7.39 -23.20
C GLY A 556 -9.99 -6.11 -22.36
N PRO A 557 -9.86 -4.93 -22.99
CA PRO A 557 -9.76 -3.65 -22.29
C PRO A 557 -11.06 -3.27 -21.57
N VAL A 558 -10.98 -2.29 -20.67
CA VAL A 558 -12.17 -1.70 -20.04
C VAL A 558 -12.97 -0.95 -21.11
N ARG A 559 -14.16 -1.46 -21.45
CA ARG A 559 -15.05 -0.82 -22.44
C ARG A 559 -15.94 0.25 -21.83
N TYR A 560 -16.26 0.10 -20.54
CA TYR A 560 -17.04 1.09 -19.81
C TYR A 560 -16.62 1.14 -18.35
N ARG A 561 -16.43 2.36 -17.83
CA ARG A 561 -16.09 2.63 -16.42
C ARG A 561 -17.11 3.58 -15.81
N VAL A 562 -17.73 3.15 -14.72
CA VAL A 562 -18.67 3.98 -13.97
C VAL A 562 -17.89 4.86 -12.98
N ASN A 563 -18.15 6.17 -13.00
CA ASN A 563 -17.60 7.08 -12.01
C ASN A 563 -18.42 6.99 -10.70
N ALA A 564 -17.82 6.43 -9.66
CA ALA A 564 -18.46 6.20 -8.36
C ALA A 564 -18.99 7.51 -7.72
N LYS A 565 -18.27 8.64 -7.84
CA LYS A 565 -18.69 9.94 -7.27
C LYS A 565 -19.94 10.47 -7.96
N ALA A 566 -19.98 10.41 -9.29
CA ALA A 566 -21.14 10.85 -10.06
C ALA A 566 -22.38 9.97 -9.81
N GLU A 567 -22.17 8.67 -9.56
CA GLU A 567 -23.23 7.74 -9.19
C GLU A 567 -23.73 8.00 -7.75
N ALA A 568 -22.83 8.22 -6.79
CA ALA A 568 -23.17 8.50 -5.40
C ALA A 568 -24.01 9.79 -5.25
N MET A 569 -23.66 10.86 -5.99
CA MET A 569 -24.41 12.12 -5.98
C MET A 569 -25.83 12.01 -6.54
N ARG A 570 -26.11 11.02 -7.40
CA ARG A 570 -27.43 10.80 -8.01
C ARG A 570 -28.34 9.91 -7.17
N ARG A 571 -27.84 9.30 -6.09
CA ARG A 571 -28.62 8.42 -5.22
C ARG A 571 -29.50 9.24 -4.28
N PRO A 572 -30.68 8.73 -3.89
CA PRO A 572 -31.65 9.45 -3.07
C PRO A 572 -31.26 9.56 -1.58
N PHE A 573 -30.06 9.12 -1.20
CA PHE A 573 -29.59 9.13 0.20
C PHE A 573 -28.17 9.68 0.32
N THR A 574 -27.89 10.31 1.46
CA THR A 574 -26.58 10.89 1.79
C THR A 574 -25.58 9.81 2.23
N HIS A 575 -24.29 10.08 2.02
CA HIS A 575 -23.19 9.17 2.38
C HIS A 575 -22.28 9.87 3.40
N SER A 576 -22.26 9.39 4.64
CA SER A 576 -21.46 10.00 5.72
C SER A 576 -20.52 8.99 6.40
N VAL A 577 -19.31 9.45 6.72
CA VAL A 577 -18.35 8.71 7.57
C VAL A 577 -18.23 9.45 8.89
N LEU A 578 -18.52 8.76 9.99
CA LEU A 578 -18.34 9.24 11.35
C LEU A 578 -17.02 8.68 11.88
N VAL A 579 -16.04 9.56 12.09
CA VAL A 579 -14.75 9.15 12.63
C VAL A 579 -14.82 9.13 14.15
N ARG A 580 -14.36 8.03 14.75
CA ARG A 580 -14.31 7.79 16.19
C ARG A 580 -12.87 7.62 16.64
N PRO A 581 -12.19 8.69 17.12
CA PRO A 581 -10.87 8.57 17.72
C PRO A 581 -10.91 7.61 18.90
N THR A 582 -9.88 6.77 19.04
CA THR A 582 -9.70 5.87 20.18
C THR A 582 -8.49 6.31 21.00
N SER A 583 -8.48 5.97 22.29
CA SER A 583 -7.33 6.15 23.18
C SER A 583 -6.31 5.00 23.09
N PHE A 584 -6.45 4.10 22.11
CA PHE A 584 -5.62 2.91 21.99
C PHE A 584 -4.14 3.29 21.89
N GLN A 585 -3.29 2.60 22.65
CA GLN A 585 -1.83 2.73 22.61
C GLN A 585 -1.23 1.32 22.60
N THR A 586 -0.16 1.14 21.84
CA THR A 586 0.57 -0.14 21.79
C THR A 586 1.46 -0.28 23.01
N ALA A 587 1.37 -1.40 23.72
CA ALA A 587 2.27 -1.71 24.83
C ALA A 587 3.60 -2.32 24.36
N ILE A 588 3.62 -2.85 23.13
CA ILE A 588 4.78 -3.53 22.56
C ILE A 588 5.71 -2.53 21.84
N PRO A 589 7.03 -2.55 22.11
CA PRO A 589 8.02 -1.79 21.35
C PRO A 589 8.02 -2.23 19.88
N SER A 590 8.02 -1.27 18.95
CA SER A 590 8.01 -1.53 17.49
C SER A 590 9.12 -2.52 17.09
N PRO A 591 8.79 -3.78 16.72
CA PRO A 591 9.78 -4.77 16.28
C PRO A 591 10.45 -4.32 14.98
N SER A 592 11.68 -4.75 14.73
CA SER A 592 12.38 -4.48 13.46
C SER A 592 11.66 -5.07 12.23
N ASP A 593 10.84 -6.11 12.42
CA ASP A 593 10.00 -6.70 11.38
C ASP A 593 8.56 -6.16 11.41
N LYS A 594 8.22 -5.35 10.40
CA LYS A 594 6.90 -4.74 10.19
C LYS A 594 5.75 -5.76 10.07
N ARG A 595 5.99 -7.02 9.69
CA ARG A 595 4.93 -8.05 9.64
C ARG A 595 4.57 -8.55 11.04
N ILE A 596 5.57 -8.74 11.89
CA ILE A 596 5.38 -9.15 13.28
C ILE A 596 4.69 -8.03 14.05
N GLU A 597 5.14 -6.78 13.84
CA GLU A 597 4.49 -5.57 14.34
C GLU A 597 3.00 -5.51 13.98
N PHE A 598 2.66 -5.84 12.72
CA PHE A 598 1.26 -5.80 12.26
C PHE A 598 0.38 -6.85 12.93
N TYR A 599 0.87 -8.09 13.07
CA TYR A 599 0.09 -9.19 13.68
C TYR A 599 -0.12 -8.99 15.18
N SER A 600 0.92 -8.54 15.91
CA SER A 600 0.82 -8.26 17.34
C SER A 600 -0.14 -7.10 17.62
N LEU A 601 -0.04 -6.02 16.85
CA LEU A 601 -0.89 -4.84 16.99
C LEU A 601 -2.38 -5.16 16.78
N TYR A 602 -2.70 -6.01 15.81
CA TYR A 602 -4.08 -6.48 15.60
C TYR A 602 -4.59 -7.37 16.73
N GLY A 603 -3.70 -8.06 17.45
CA GLY A 603 -4.02 -8.78 18.67
C GLY A 603 -4.39 -7.82 19.81
N GLU A 604 -3.56 -6.81 20.03
CA GLU A 604 -3.81 -5.78 21.06
C GLU A 604 -5.10 -5.00 20.77
N LEU A 605 -5.33 -4.56 19.52
CA LEU A 605 -6.56 -3.86 19.11
C LEU A 605 -7.82 -4.69 19.36
N ALA A 606 -7.76 -5.99 19.08
CA ALA A 606 -8.88 -6.91 19.30
C ALA A 606 -9.14 -7.16 20.80
N GLY A 607 -8.09 -7.11 21.62
CA GLY A 607 -8.14 -7.30 23.07
C GLY A 607 -8.44 -6.03 23.87
N ASP A 608 -8.41 -4.84 23.27
CA ASP A 608 -8.67 -3.59 23.99
C ASP A 608 -10.13 -3.47 24.42
N GLU A 609 -10.37 -3.64 25.73
CA GLU A 609 -11.72 -3.59 26.30
C GLU A 609 -12.38 -2.21 26.19
N SER A 610 -11.61 -1.13 26.32
CA SER A 610 -12.13 0.24 26.28
C SER A 610 -12.67 0.59 24.89
N ARG A 611 -11.92 0.17 23.87
CA ARG A 611 -12.26 0.31 22.45
C ARG A 611 -13.46 -0.55 22.09
N ASN A 612 -13.46 -1.82 22.51
CA ASN A 612 -14.57 -2.74 22.25
C ASN A 612 -15.87 -2.28 22.91
N ARG A 613 -15.81 -1.73 24.13
CA ARG A 613 -16.97 -1.16 24.82
C ARG A 613 -17.58 0.00 24.03
N ARG A 614 -16.74 0.94 23.55
CA ARG A 614 -17.17 2.06 22.71
C ARG A 614 -17.81 1.57 21.40
N ILE A 615 -17.22 0.56 20.75
CA ILE A 615 -17.79 -0.06 19.55
C ILE A 615 -19.20 -0.59 19.83
N CYS A 616 -19.37 -1.36 20.91
CA CYS A 616 -20.65 -1.94 21.28
C CYS A 616 -21.69 -0.86 21.63
N GLU A 617 -21.29 0.23 22.29
CA GLU A 617 -22.15 1.38 22.58
C GLU A 617 -22.64 2.07 21.30
N ASP A 618 -21.74 2.42 20.38
CA ASP A 618 -22.15 3.05 19.10
C ASP A 618 -23.08 2.13 18.27
N VAL A 619 -22.85 0.80 18.31
CA VAL A 619 -23.73 -0.19 17.64
C VAL A 619 -25.13 -0.17 18.22
N ILE A 620 -25.24 -0.12 19.55
CA ILE A 620 -26.53 -0.16 20.24
C ILE A 620 -27.30 1.13 20.00
N GLU A 621 -26.63 2.28 20.06
CA GLU A 621 -27.22 3.57 19.67
C GLU A 621 -27.75 3.55 18.23
N ALA A 622 -27.01 2.93 17.30
CA ALA A 622 -27.46 2.81 15.92
C ALA A 622 -28.71 1.92 15.79
N VAL A 623 -28.76 0.78 16.50
CA VAL A 623 -29.93 -0.11 16.51
C VAL A 623 -31.14 0.58 17.14
N GLU A 624 -30.97 1.27 18.27
CA GLU A 624 -32.02 2.04 18.96
C GLU A 624 -32.56 3.18 18.09
N ALA A 625 -31.71 3.78 17.25
CA ALA A 625 -32.11 4.74 16.23
C ALA A 625 -32.84 4.10 15.02
N GLY A 626 -33.16 2.81 15.08
CA GLY A 626 -33.89 2.07 14.04
C GLY A 626 -33.06 1.71 12.80
N ARG A 627 -31.73 1.79 12.89
CA ARG A 627 -30.83 1.48 11.77
C ARG A 627 -30.61 -0.03 11.64
N SER A 628 -30.08 -0.45 10.49
CA SER A 628 -29.70 -1.86 10.20
C SER A 628 -28.18 -1.98 10.06
N PRO A 629 -27.45 -2.14 11.17
CA PRO A 629 -25.99 -2.15 11.17
C PRO A 629 -25.35 -3.48 10.76
N LEU A 630 -24.21 -3.34 10.08
CA LEU A 630 -23.23 -4.38 9.79
C LEU A 630 -21.92 -4.04 10.50
N LEU A 631 -21.41 -4.96 11.32
CA LEU A 631 -20.12 -4.85 11.99
C LEU A 631 -19.11 -5.79 11.33
N LEU A 632 -17.96 -5.24 10.91
CA LEU A 632 -16.89 -5.99 10.27
C LEU A 632 -15.61 -6.01 11.12
N THR A 633 -15.12 -7.22 11.35
CA THR A 633 -13.77 -7.50 11.88
C THR A 633 -13.08 -8.56 11.01
N GLU A 634 -11.79 -8.82 11.24
CA GLU A 634 -10.98 -9.81 10.51
C GLU A 634 -10.56 -10.99 11.39
N ARG A 635 -10.84 -10.95 12.71
CA ARG A 635 -10.47 -12.01 13.66
C ARG A 635 -11.71 -12.65 14.28
N ASN A 636 -11.76 -13.99 14.29
CA ASN A 636 -12.87 -14.73 14.88
C ASN A 636 -12.99 -14.49 16.39
N GLU A 637 -11.86 -14.44 17.13
CA GLU A 637 -11.84 -14.17 18.58
C GLU A 637 -12.47 -12.81 18.91
N HIS A 638 -12.15 -11.78 18.11
CA HIS A 638 -12.72 -10.44 18.27
C HIS A 638 -14.21 -10.43 17.97
N LEU A 639 -14.62 -11.16 16.92
CA LEU A 639 -16.00 -11.34 16.52
C LEU A 639 -16.83 -12.02 17.63
N ASP A 640 -16.27 -13.05 18.28
CA ASP A 640 -16.86 -13.71 19.45
C ASP A 640 -17.02 -12.72 20.62
N GLY A 641 -15.95 -11.98 20.94
CA GLY A 641 -15.97 -11.00 22.03
C GLY A 641 -17.04 -9.91 21.84
N LEU A 642 -17.13 -9.34 20.64
CA LEU A 642 -18.13 -8.33 20.31
C LEU A 642 -19.56 -8.91 20.30
N ALA A 643 -19.75 -10.12 19.76
CA ALA A 643 -21.06 -10.78 19.78
C ALA A 643 -21.56 -11.00 21.22
N ASN A 644 -20.68 -11.47 22.12
CA ASN A 644 -21.02 -11.71 23.52
C ASN A 644 -21.36 -10.41 24.26
N GLN A 645 -20.67 -9.29 23.97
CA GLN A 645 -20.98 -8.00 24.59
C GLN A 645 -22.30 -7.38 24.10
N LEU A 646 -22.70 -7.69 22.87
CA LEU A 646 -23.97 -7.24 22.29
C LEU A 646 -25.15 -8.15 22.65
N ALA A 647 -24.87 -9.42 22.94
CA ALA A 647 -25.88 -10.40 23.35
C ALA A 647 -26.64 -9.91 24.60
N GLY A 648 -27.97 -9.94 24.54
CA GLY A 648 -28.84 -9.47 25.62
C GLY A 648 -29.07 -7.95 25.65
N ARG A 649 -28.33 -7.16 24.86
CA ARG A 649 -28.57 -5.70 24.68
C ARG A 649 -29.20 -5.35 23.34
N VAL A 650 -28.98 -6.17 22.32
CA VAL A 650 -29.64 -6.07 21.02
C VAL A 650 -30.57 -7.26 20.84
N GLY A 651 -31.78 -7.02 20.34
CA GLY A 651 -32.80 -8.07 20.16
C GLY A 651 -32.32 -9.24 19.31
N HIS A 652 -31.65 -8.95 18.19
CA HIS A 652 -31.12 -9.97 17.27
C HIS A 652 -29.65 -9.72 16.93
N VAL A 653 -28.77 -10.63 17.35
CA VAL A 653 -27.32 -10.58 17.07
C VAL A 653 -26.96 -11.74 16.15
N ILE A 654 -26.75 -11.45 14.86
CA ILE A 654 -26.54 -12.48 13.83
C ILE A 654 -25.07 -12.51 13.46
N VAL A 655 -24.41 -13.66 13.66
CA VAL A 655 -22.96 -13.81 13.45
C VAL A 655 -22.66 -14.63 12.19
N LEU A 656 -21.91 -14.05 11.26
CA LEU A 656 -21.57 -14.67 9.98
C LEU A 656 -20.05 -14.86 9.81
N ARG A 657 -19.61 -16.13 9.78
CA ARG A 657 -18.17 -16.50 9.70
C ARG A 657 -17.82 -17.32 8.46
N GLY A 658 -16.57 -17.19 8.02
CA GLY A 658 -15.99 -18.13 7.07
C GLY A 658 -15.94 -19.55 7.66
N GLY A 659 -16.26 -20.57 6.84
CA GLY A 659 -16.19 -21.98 7.25
C GLY A 659 -17.49 -22.60 7.77
N MET A 660 -18.59 -21.84 7.90
CA MET A 660 -19.88 -22.38 8.32
C MET A 660 -20.40 -23.48 7.37
N GLY A 661 -21.00 -24.53 7.91
CA GLY A 661 -21.62 -25.62 7.14
C GLY A 661 -22.86 -25.16 6.36
N LYS A 662 -23.33 -25.98 5.40
CA LYS A 662 -24.51 -25.65 4.57
C LYS A 662 -25.78 -25.41 5.43
N LYS A 663 -26.07 -26.31 6.37
CA LYS A 663 -27.24 -26.22 7.26
C LYS A 663 -27.20 -24.95 8.13
N GLN A 664 -26.03 -24.62 8.69
CA GLN A 664 -25.85 -23.42 9.51
C GLN A 664 -26.09 -22.14 8.69
N ARG A 665 -25.59 -22.07 7.46
CA ARG A 665 -25.82 -20.93 6.58
C ARG A 665 -27.28 -20.75 6.20
N GLU A 666 -27.98 -21.83 5.87
CA GLU A 666 -29.42 -21.81 5.57
C GLU A 666 -30.23 -21.37 6.80
N ALA A 667 -29.88 -21.85 8.00
CA ALA A 667 -30.52 -21.44 9.25
C ALA A 667 -30.32 -19.94 9.55
N MET A 668 -29.09 -19.43 9.44
CA MET A 668 -28.81 -18.00 9.67
C MET A 668 -29.48 -17.10 8.62
N ALA A 669 -29.56 -17.53 7.36
CA ALA A 669 -30.26 -16.78 6.32
C ALA A 669 -31.79 -16.77 6.57
N ALA A 670 -32.35 -17.88 7.04
CA ALA A 670 -33.75 -17.96 7.42
C ALA A 670 -34.06 -17.10 8.66
N GLU A 671 -33.19 -17.11 9.66
CA GLU A 671 -33.27 -16.23 10.83
C GLU A 671 -33.22 -14.76 10.40
N LEU A 672 -32.25 -14.39 9.56
CA LEU A 672 -32.12 -13.05 9.00
C LEU A 672 -33.39 -12.58 8.26
N ALA A 673 -34.01 -13.48 7.49
CA ALA A 673 -35.23 -13.19 6.75
C ALA A 673 -36.48 -13.13 7.64
N ALA A 674 -36.48 -13.85 8.77
CA ALA A 674 -37.58 -13.87 9.73
C ALA A 674 -37.63 -12.61 10.62
N VAL A 675 -36.50 -11.93 10.82
CA VAL A 675 -36.47 -10.68 11.61
C VAL A 675 -37.30 -9.60 10.93
N SER A 676 -38.34 -9.13 11.63
CA SER A 676 -39.23 -8.07 11.17
C SER A 676 -38.46 -6.78 10.84
N THR A 677 -39.03 -5.94 9.98
CA THR A 677 -38.47 -4.62 9.64
C THR A 677 -38.47 -3.65 10.82
N LYS A 678 -39.32 -3.90 11.83
CA LYS A 678 -39.44 -3.08 13.05
C LYS A 678 -38.55 -3.53 14.20
N GLU A 679 -37.93 -4.70 14.11
CA GLU A 679 -37.10 -5.26 15.16
C GLU A 679 -35.63 -4.89 14.96
N GLY A 680 -34.98 -4.44 16.03
CA GLY A 680 -33.57 -4.07 16.04
C GLY A 680 -32.68 -5.31 15.87
N ARG A 681 -31.76 -5.24 14.90
CA ARG A 681 -30.81 -6.32 14.62
C ARG A 681 -29.42 -5.77 14.31
N VAL A 682 -28.41 -6.59 14.54
CA VAL A 682 -27.04 -6.34 14.09
C VAL A 682 -26.46 -7.58 13.43
N ILE A 683 -25.80 -7.39 12.29
CA ILE A 683 -25.03 -8.45 11.64
C ILE A 683 -23.56 -8.24 12.00
N LEU A 684 -22.92 -9.25 12.59
CA LEU A 684 -21.49 -9.24 12.81
C LEU A 684 -20.84 -10.24 11.88
N ALA A 685 -19.78 -9.84 11.17
CA ALA A 685 -19.14 -10.73 10.22
C ALA A 685 -17.64 -10.52 10.05
N THR A 686 -17.00 -11.56 9.53
CA THR A 686 -15.62 -11.42 9.02
C THR A 686 -15.61 -10.73 7.65
N GLY A 687 -14.67 -9.81 7.43
CA GLY A 687 -14.56 -9.06 6.19
C GLY A 687 -14.47 -9.95 4.94
N ARG A 688 -13.72 -11.06 5.03
CA ARG A 688 -13.66 -12.08 3.95
C ARG A 688 -15.00 -12.70 3.58
N TYR A 689 -15.95 -12.81 4.52
CA TYR A 689 -17.26 -13.38 4.25
C TYR A 689 -18.18 -12.40 3.53
N ILE A 690 -18.19 -11.13 3.97
CA ILE A 690 -19.09 -10.10 3.45
C ILE A 690 -18.55 -9.40 2.20
N GLY A 691 -17.23 -9.33 2.04
CA GLY A 691 -16.59 -8.65 0.89
C GLY A 691 -17.12 -9.13 -0.45
N GLU A 692 -17.51 -10.40 -0.56
CA GLU A 692 -17.95 -11.04 -1.81
C GLU A 692 -19.21 -11.90 -1.59
N GLY A 693 -20.32 -11.49 -2.20
CA GLY A 693 -21.53 -12.32 -2.33
C GLY A 693 -22.56 -12.27 -1.20
N PHE A 694 -22.52 -11.29 -0.30
CA PHE A 694 -23.59 -11.06 0.69
C PHE A 694 -24.64 -10.05 0.16
N ASP A 695 -25.92 -10.40 0.23
CA ASP A 695 -27.05 -9.60 -0.27
C ASP A 695 -28.08 -9.32 0.83
N ASP A 696 -28.15 -8.06 1.25
CA ASP A 696 -29.16 -7.53 2.18
C ASP A 696 -29.35 -6.04 1.86
N ALA A 697 -30.56 -5.67 1.45
CA ALA A 697 -30.90 -4.31 1.03
C ALA A 697 -31.15 -3.35 2.22
N ARG A 698 -31.52 -3.89 3.39
CA ARG A 698 -31.85 -3.11 4.59
C ARG A 698 -30.63 -2.43 5.18
N LEU A 699 -29.43 -2.96 4.95
CA LEU A 699 -28.19 -2.44 5.54
C LEU A 699 -27.97 -0.95 5.21
N ASP A 700 -27.81 -0.13 6.24
CA ASP A 700 -27.61 1.33 6.12
C ASP A 700 -26.39 1.83 6.91
N THR A 701 -25.86 1.03 7.83
CA THR A 701 -24.80 1.43 8.75
C THR A 701 -23.69 0.39 8.78
N LEU A 702 -22.43 0.81 8.70
CA LEU A 702 -21.27 -0.07 8.73
C LEU A 702 -20.32 0.35 9.85
N PHE A 703 -19.90 -0.61 10.67
CA PHE A 703 -18.87 -0.45 11.70
C PHE A 703 -17.58 -1.14 11.26
N LEU A 704 -16.53 -0.37 10.99
CA LEU A 704 -15.21 -0.89 10.63
C LEU A 704 -14.33 -0.96 11.87
N THR A 705 -14.37 -2.11 12.56
CA THR A 705 -13.75 -2.26 13.88
C THR A 705 -12.26 -2.60 13.81
N LEU A 706 -11.74 -3.02 12.66
CA LEU A 706 -10.30 -3.20 12.44
C LEU A 706 -9.81 -2.36 11.25
N PRO A 707 -8.57 -1.85 11.32
CA PRO A 707 -8.08 -0.86 10.38
C PRO A 707 -7.75 -1.50 9.02
N VAL A 708 -8.57 -1.26 8.00
CA VAL A 708 -8.26 -1.63 6.60
C VAL A 708 -7.45 -0.50 5.96
N SER A 709 -6.63 -0.78 4.93
CA SER A 709 -5.84 0.27 4.23
C SER A 709 -5.99 0.26 2.72
N TRP A 710 -6.72 -0.71 2.16
CA TRP A 710 -6.87 -0.83 0.72
C TRP A 710 -8.18 -0.23 0.22
N HIS A 711 -8.12 0.68 -0.75
CA HIS A 711 -9.29 1.38 -1.28
C HIS A 711 -10.32 0.39 -1.87
N GLY A 712 -9.87 -0.65 -2.56
CA GLY A 712 -10.77 -1.62 -3.20
C GLY A 712 -11.62 -2.38 -2.19
N THR A 713 -11.03 -2.74 -1.04
CA THR A 713 -11.77 -3.38 0.06
C THR A 713 -12.80 -2.42 0.67
N ILE A 714 -12.45 -1.14 0.83
CA ILE A 714 -13.37 -0.11 1.33
C ILE A 714 -14.55 0.08 0.37
N ALA A 715 -14.29 0.19 -0.93
CA ALA A 715 -15.32 0.31 -1.95
C ALA A 715 -16.26 -0.91 -1.96
N GLN A 716 -15.71 -2.12 -1.80
CA GLN A 716 -16.51 -3.34 -1.68
C GLN A 716 -17.41 -3.32 -0.44
N TYR A 717 -16.88 -2.97 0.73
CA TYR A 717 -17.64 -2.94 1.99
C TYR A 717 -18.71 -1.83 1.99
N ALA A 718 -18.32 -0.61 1.65
CA ALA A 718 -19.23 0.54 1.58
C ALA A 718 -20.36 0.30 0.56
N GLY A 719 -20.03 -0.26 -0.60
CA GLY A 719 -21.02 -0.51 -1.64
C GLY A 719 -22.07 -1.57 -1.31
N ARG A 720 -21.90 -2.37 -0.25
CA ARG A 720 -22.98 -3.23 0.26
C ARG A 720 -24.12 -2.44 0.88
N LEU A 721 -23.84 -1.23 1.37
CA LEU A 721 -24.81 -0.30 1.94
C LEU A 721 -25.56 0.49 0.87
N HIS A 722 -25.18 0.43 -0.40
CA HIS A 722 -25.70 1.34 -1.44
C HIS A 722 -26.96 0.83 -2.14
N ARG A 723 -27.53 -0.26 -1.67
CA ARG A 723 -28.78 -0.81 -2.21
C ARG A 723 -29.96 0.07 -1.81
N LEU A 724 -30.87 0.28 -2.76
CA LEU A 724 -32.14 0.98 -2.53
C LEU A 724 -33.02 0.12 -1.61
N TYR A 725 -33.63 0.77 -0.61
CA TYR A 725 -34.60 0.19 0.30
C TYR A 725 -35.55 1.28 0.75
N ASP A 726 -36.83 0.93 0.98
CA ASP A 726 -37.84 1.91 1.34
C ASP A 726 -37.52 2.59 2.68
N GLY A 727 -37.69 3.91 2.76
CA GLY A 727 -37.36 4.72 3.93
C GLY A 727 -35.87 5.03 4.14
N LYS A 728 -34.95 4.53 3.30
CA LYS A 728 -33.50 4.75 3.44
C LYS A 728 -33.07 6.13 2.95
N ARG A 729 -32.71 7.01 3.90
CA ARG A 729 -32.33 8.42 3.63
C ARG A 729 -30.85 8.73 3.80
N GLU A 730 -30.12 7.90 4.54
CA GLU A 730 -28.71 8.12 4.87
C GLU A 730 -27.99 6.78 5.05
N VAL A 731 -26.76 6.70 4.54
CA VAL A 731 -25.83 5.60 4.78
C VAL A 731 -24.66 6.09 5.64
N ARG A 732 -24.38 5.40 6.75
CA ARG A 732 -23.33 5.77 7.72
C ARG A 732 -22.22 4.74 7.79
N ILE A 733 -20.97 5.20 7.88
CA ILE A 733 -19.81 4.36 8.22
C ILE A 733 -19.18 4.90 9.50
N TYR A 734 -19.01 4.05 10.51
CA TYR A 734 -18.22 4.33 11.71
C TYR A 734 -16.80 3.80 11.49
N ASP A 735 -15.82 4.70 11.48
CA ASP A 735 -14.39 4.37 11.38
C ASP A 735 -13.68 4.69 12.70
N TYR A 736 -13.17 3.66 13.35
CA TYR A 736 -12.43 3.79 14.61
C TYR A 736 -10.96 4.16 14.30
N ALA A 737 -10.61 5.41 14.61
CA ALA A 737 -9.32 6.01 14.29
C ALA A 737 -8.34 5.90 15.46
N ASP A 738 -7.42 4.94 15.37
CA ASP A 738 -6.38 4.68 16.36
C ASP A 738 -5.15 5.59 16.11
N LEU A 739 -5.30 6.90 16.37
CA LEU A 739 -4.35 7.94 15.94
C LEU A 739 -3.01 7.96 16.72
N ASN A 740 -2.97 7.40 17.93
CA ASN A 740 -1.77 7.38 18.76
C ASN A 740 -0.70 6.40 18.25
N VAL A 741 -1.02 5.55 17.26
CA VAL A 741 -0.07 4.60 16.66
C VAL A 741 0.28 5.08 15.25
N PRO A 742 1.54 5.49 14.96
CA PRO A 742 1.92 6.10 13.68
C PRO A 742 1.61 5.25 12.44
N MET A 743 1.63 3.93 12.56
CA MET A 743 1.23 3.04 11.47
C MET A 743 -0.30 3.10 11.21
N LEU A 744 -1.12 3.06 12.26
CA LEU A 744 -2.57 3.08 12.17
C LEU A 744 -3.09 4.44 11.71
N ALA A 745 -2.46 5.53 12.13
CA ALA A 745 -2.73 6.88 11.62
C ALA A 745 -2.52 6.96 10.10
N ARG A 746 -1.37 6.48 9.58
CA ARG A 746 -1.13 6.42 8.13
C ARG A 746 -2.14 5.53 7.39
N MET A 747 -2.61 4.46 8.03
CA MET A 747 -3.66 3.61 7.45
C MET A 747 -5.01 4.33 7.42
N PHE A 748 -5.34 5.09 8.46
CA PHE A 748 -6.53 5.93 8.54
C PHE A 748 -6.53 7.00 7.43
N ASP A 749 -5.40 7.69 7.20
CA ASP A 749 -5.30 8.67 6.10
C ASP A 749 -5.61 8.05 4.73
N ARG A 750 -5.12 6.82 4.49
CA ARG A 750 -5.42 6.07 3.27
C ARG A 750 -6.90 5.68 3.19
N ARG A 751 -7.55 5.38 4.32
CA ARG A 751 -8.99 5.10 4.35
C ARG A 751 -9.81 6.34 4.01
N CYS A 752 -9.45 7.50 4.56
CA CYS A 752 -10.12 8.76 4.25
C CYS A 752 -10.14 9.03 2.74
N ARG A 753 -8.99 8.92 2.07
CA ARG A 753 -8.93 9.01 0.59
C ARG A 753 -9.82 7.97 -0.10
N GLY A 754 -9.86 6.74 0.44
CA GLY A 754 -10.74 5.68 -0.04
C GLY A 754 -12.23 6.01 0.08
N TYR A 755 -12.68 6.61 1.18
CA TYR A 755 -14.08 7.04 1.35
C TYR A 755 -14.44 8.18 0.40
N GLU A 756 -13.55 9.17 0.28
CA GLU A 756 -13.74 10.30 -0.65
C GLU A 756 -13.82 9.82 -2.09
N ALA A 757 -13.00 8.85 -2.50
CA ALA A 757 -13.05 8.24 -3.82
C ALA A 757 -14.41 7.58 -4.12
N VAL A 758 -15.07 7.00 -3.11
CA VAL A 758 -16.40 6.40 -3.21
C VAL A 758 -17.52 7.46 -3.15
N GLY A 759 -17.21 8.70 -2.75
CA GLY A 759 -18.17 9.81 -2.67
C GLY A 759 -18.80 10.02 -1.30
N TYR A 760 -18.15 9.56 -0.22
CA TYR A 760 -18.59 9.82 1.15
C TYR A 760 -18.08 11.16 1.68
N SER A 761 -18.92 11.84 2.46
CA SER A 761 -18.53 13.02 3.24
C SER A 761 -18.01 12.59 4.61
N ILE A 762 -16.78 12.97 4.96
CA ILE A 762 -16.15 12.58 6.22
C ILE A 762 -16.44 13.64 7.30
N SER A 763 -17.06 13.23 8.40
CA SER A 763 -17.19 14.05 9.60
C SER A 763 -16.13 13.66 10.63
N LEU A 764 -15.07 14.46 10.68
CA LEU A 764 -14.00 14.36 11.69
C LEU A 764 -14.38 15.16 12.93
N PRO A 765 -14.48 14.57 14.14
CA PRO A 765 -14.56 15.39 15.35
C PRO A 765 -13.26 16.20 15.49
N ALA A 766 -13.32 17.39 16.08
CA ALA A 766 -12.11 18.20 16.27
C ALA A 766 -11.08 17.54 17.22
N SER A 767 -11.48 16.51 17.98
CA SER A 767 -10.57 15.62 18.72
C SER A 767 -9.73 14.68 17.84
N ALA A 768 -10.02 14.61 16.53
CA ALA A 768 -9.17 13.97 15.53
C ALA A 768 -8.08 14.93 14.99
N VAL A 769 -8.03 16.19 15.46
CA VAL A 769 -7.03 17.17 15.06
C VAL A 769 -5.75 16.95 15.88
N PRO A 770 -4.57 16.84 15.24
CA PRO A 770 -3.29 16.73 15.95
C PRO A 770 -3.10 17.87 16.96
N GLY A 771 -2.76 17.51 18.20
CA GLY A 771 -2.51 18.45 19.29
C GLY A 771 -3.69 18.69 20.25
N TRP A 772 -4.88 18.16 19.95
CA TRP A 772 -5.99 18.11 20.92
C TRP A 772 -5.88 16.85 21.81
N PRO A 773 -6.24 16.91 23.11
CA PRO A 773 -6.25 15.72 23.97
C PRO A 773 -7.26 14.67 23.47
N ALA A 774 -6.78 13.49 23.10
CA ALA A 774 -7.58 12.43 22.47
C ALA A 774 -8.72 11.88 23.37
N ASP A 775 -8.58 12.06 24.68
CA ASP A 775 -9.54 11.71 25.72
C ASP A 775 -10.70 12.71 25.84
N VAL A 776 -10.55 13.93 25.31
CA VAL A 776 -11.58 14.98 25.37
C VAL A 776 -12.33 15.05 24.04
N VAL A 777 -13.55 14.49 24.02
CA VAL A 777 -14.38 14.41 22.82
C VAL A 777 -15.02 15.77 22.51
N LEU A 778 -14.80 16.26 21.30
CA LEU A 778 -15.49 17.43 20.75
C LEU A 778 -16.67 16.99 19.85
N PRO A 779 -17.81 17.71 19.86
CA PRO A 779 -18.94 17.43 18.99
C PRO A 779 -18.56 17.39 17.50
N SER A 780 -19.16 16.47 16.76
CA SER A 780 -18.97 16.35 15.30
C SER A 780 -19.92 17.24 14.49
N ASP A 781 -20.78 18.00 15.17
CA ASP A 781 -21.82 18.86 14.60
C ASP A 781 -21.24 20.00 13.73
N PRO A 782 -21.81 20.27 12.53
CA PRO A 782 -21.32 21.31 11.63
C PRO A 782 -21.44 22.75 12.17
N GLU A 783 -22.53 23.08 12.88
CA GLU A 783 -22.73 24.42 13.45
C GLU A 783 -21.76 24.65 14.61
N TRP A 784 -21.61 23.66 15.48
CA TRP A 784 -20.61 23.68 16.56
C TRP A 784 -19.20 23.90 16.00
N LYS A 785 -18.81 23.17 14.94
CA LYS A 785 -17.50 23.36 14.32
C LYS A 785 -17.29 24.76 13.77
N ARG A 786 -18.29 25.33 13.09
CA ARG A 786 -18.20 26.69 12.55
C ARG A 786 -17.94 27.69 13.67
N ASP A 787 -18.66 27.56 14.77
CA ASP A 787 -18.65 28.54 15.85
C ASP A 787 -17.42 28.42 16.76
N TYR A 788 -16.83 27.22 16.90
CA TYR A 788 -15.76 26.94 17.88
C TYR A 788 -14.40 26.56 17.27
N ALA A 789 -14.29 26.38 15.94
CA ALA A 789 -13.05 25.94 15.31
C ALA A 789 -11.88 26.93 15.43
N ALA A 790 -12.13 28.23 15.55
CA ALA A 790 -11.09 29.23 15.77
C ALA A 790 -10.45 29.05 17.16
N THR A 791 -11.29 28.98 18.20
CA THR A 791 -10.87 28.75 19.59
C THR A 791 -10.12 27.43 19.78
N VAL A 792 -10.59 26.34 19.17
CA VAL A 792 -9.87 25.04 19.23
C VAL A 792 -8.48 25.15 18.61
N ARG A 793 -8.34 25.83 17.47
CA ARG A 793 -7.03 26.06 16.82
C ARG A 793 -6.11 26.91 17.70
N ARG A 794 -6.63 27.94 18.37
CA ARG A 794 -5.88 28.77 19.32
C ARG A 794 -5.38 27.96 20.51
N LEU A 795 -6.25 27.13 21.11
CA LEU A 795 -5.89 26.27 22.24
C LEU A 795 -4.80 25.27 21.87
N ILE A 796 -4.87 24.67 20.68
CA ILE A 796 -3.83 23.77 20.19
C ILE A 796 -2.51 24.53 19.98
N ARG A 797 -2.55 25.69 19.32
CA ARG A 797 -1.36 26.52 19.04
C ARG A 797 -0.61 26.87 20.31
N ASP A 798 -1.35 27.27 21.34
CA ASP A 798 -0.76 27.79 22.56
C ASP A 798 -0.50 26.71 23.63
N GLY A 799 -0.81 25.44 23.32
CA GLY A 799 -0.74 24.33 24.25
C GLY A 799 -2.02 24.15 25.07
N VAL A 800 -2.64 22.97 24.95
CA VAL A 800 -3.85 22.56 25.67
C VAL A 800 -3.61 21.25 26.40
N ASP A 801 -3.93 21.22 27.69
CA ASP A 801 -3.92 20.01 28.52
C ASP A 801 -5.35 19.45 28.67
N THR A 802 -5.46 18.17 29.06
CA THR A 802 -6.76 17.50 29.28
C THR A 802 -7.70 18.32 30.18
N PRO A 803 -7.27 18.88 31.33
CA PRO A 803 -8.20 19.62 32.17
C PRO A 803 -8.65 20.96 31.57
N LEU A 804 -7.81 21.69 30.83
CA LEU A 804 -8.23 22.90 30.10
C LEU A 804 -9.22 22.56 28.98
N ALA A 805 -8.96 21.48 28.23
CA ALA A 805 -9.88 20.99 27.21
C ALA A 805 -11.25 20.58 27.80
N ASN A 806 -11.27 19.95 28.97
CA ASN A 806 -12.52 19.62 29.65
C ASN A 806 -13.29 20.87 30.12
N LEU A 807 -12.60 21.89 30.61
CA LEU A 807 -13.22 23.17 30.98
C LEU A 807 -13.80 23.87 29.76
N PHE A 808 -13.09 23.85 28.63
CA PHE A 808 -13.62 24.36 27.36
C PHE A 808 -14.93 23.66 26.96
N VAL A 809 -14.95 22.31 26.97
CA VAL A 809 -16.16 21.54 26.65
C VAL A 809 -17.32 21.87 27.58
N ARG A 810 -17.05 22.14 28.86
CA ARG A 810 -18.08 22.56 29.82
C ARG A 810 -18.57 23.98 29.53
N ALA A 811 -17.68 24.89 29.16
CA ALA A 811 -18.02 26.28 28.85
C ALA A 811 -18.88 26.42 27.59
N VAL A 812 -18.71 25.53 26.59
CA VAL A 812 -19.42 25.59 25.30
C VAL A 812 -20.63 24.65 25.18
N LYS A 813 -21.00 23.94 26.26
CA LYS A 813 -22.18 23.06 26.26
C LYS A 813 -23.47 23.87 26.52
N PRO A 814 -24.54 23.67 25.74
CA PRO A 814 -25.82 24.31 25.99
C PRO A 814 -26.47 23.75 27.27
N SER A 815 -26.39 24.52 28.36
CA SER A 815 -27.14 24.50 29.64
C SER A 815 -27.81 23.19 30.13
N LEU A 816 -27.28 22.66 31.24
CA LEU A 816 -28.01 21.98 32.32
C LEU A 816 -27.58 22.63 33.66
N PRO A 817 -28.41 22.61 34.73
CA PRO A 817 -28.21 23.41 35.94
C PRO A 817 -26.87 23.14 36.64
N GLU A 818 -26.27 24.22 37.13
CA GLU A 818 -24.94 24.30 37.75
C GLU A 818 -24.57 23.08 38.62
N ALA A 819 -23.57 22.32 38.16
CA ALA A 819 -22.85 21.36 38.99
C ALA A 819 -21.62 22.07 39.62
N LYS A 820 -21.73 22.33 40.93
CA LYS A 820 -20.66 22.84 41.80
C LYS A 820 -19.36 22.05 41.61
N GLY A 821 -18.23 22.75 41.42
CA GLY A 821 -16.93 22.11 41.56
C GLY A 821 -15.75 22.80 40.88
N VAL A 822 -15.39 24.01 41.32
CA VAL A 822 -14.00 24.48 41.61
C VAL A 822 -14.18 25.60 42.65
N GLU A 823 -13.54 25.51 43.82
CA GLU A 823 -13.86 26.30 45.04
C GLU A 823 -13.75 27.84 44.95
N ARG A 824 -13.53 28.44 43.76
CA ARG A 824 -13.53 29.90 43.56
C ARG A 824 -14.19 30.42 42.26
N ALA A 825 -14.59 29.58 41.31
CA ALA A 825 -15.19 30.02 40.03
C ALA A 825 -16.71 29.76 40.03
N ARG A 826 -17.51 30.74 39.59
CA ARG A 826 -18.99 30.66 39.63
C ARG A 826 -19.58 30.09 38.35
N SER A 827 -18.91 30.28 37.20
CA SER A 827 -19.32 29.71 35.91
C SER A 827 -18.22 28.87 35.26
N ALA A 828 -18.61 27.96 34.37
CA ALA A 828 -17.66 27.16 33.58
C ALA A 828 -16.77 28.05 32.67
N SER A 829 -17.34 29.16 32.18
CA SER A 829 -16.62 30.16 31.37
C SER A 829 -15.56 30.92 32.17
N GLU A 830 -15.86 31.33 33.42
CA GLU A 830 -14.86 31.92 34.34
C GLU A 830 -13.72 30.95 34.62
N ALA A 831 -14.06 29.70 34.98
CA ALA A 831 -13.07 28.68 35.30
C ALA A 831 -12.14 28.39 34.10
N PHE A 832 -12.72 28.34 32.90
CA PHE A 832 -11.98 28.16 31.66
C PHE A 832 -11.06 29.35 31.36
N LEU A 833 -11.57 30.59 31.39
CA LEU A 833 -10.75 31.78 31.13
C LEU A 833 -9.64 31.96 32.17
N TYR A 834 -9.93 31.73 33.45
CA TYR A 834 -8.94 31.82 34.53
C TYR A 834 -7.79 30.85 34.32
N ARG A 835 -8.11 29.56 34.10
CA ARG A 835 -7.08 28.55 33.83
C ARG A 835 -6.30 28.91 32.57
N ARG A 836 -6.97 29.42 31.54
CA ARG A 836 -6.32 29.84 30.30
C ARG A 836 -5.30 30.96 30.55
N LEU A 837 -5.66 31.98 31.32
CA LEU A 837 -4.75 33.06 31.72
C LEU A 837 -3.56 32.55 32.56
N GLU A 838 -3.78 31.54 33.40
CA GLU A 838 -2.70 30.91 34.20
C GLU A 838 -1.76 30.03 33.36
N THR A 839 -2.23 29.48 32.24
CA THR A 839 -1.40 28.69 31.32
C THR A 839 -0.53 29.54 30.39
N LEU A 840 -0.87 30.83 30.22
CA LEU A 840 -0.14 31.75 29.35
C LEU A 840 1.00 32.46 30.11
N PRO A 841 2.25 32.44 29.59
CA PRO A 841 3.39 33.11 30.23
C PRO A 841 3.17 34.60 30.52
N GLU A 842 2.43 35.30 29.66
CA GLU A 842 2.20 36.73 29.72
C GLU A 842 1.22 37.15 30.83
N THR A 843 0.33 36.24 31.24
CA THR A 843 -0.77 36.53 32.18
C THR A 843 -0.74 35.72 33.46
N LYS A 844 0.13 34.70 33.55
CA LYS A 844 0.27 33.83 34.71
C LYS A 844 0.53 34.61 36.00
N GLY A 845 -0.32 34.39 37.01
CA GLY A 845 -0.25 35.03 38.32
C GLY A 845 -0.63 36.52 38.33
N ARG A 846 -1.13 37.06 37.21
CA ARG A 846 -1.45 38.50 37.09
C ARG A 846 -2.92 38.84 37.38
N PHE A 847 -3.81 37.86 37.33
CA PHE A 847 -5.23 38.06 37.59
C PHE A 847 -5.67 37.22 38.79
N GLN A 848 -6.53 37.82 39.61
CA GLN A 848 -7.22 37.16 40.71
C GLN A 848 -8.70 37.01 40.35
N LEU A 849 -9.27 35.84 40.61
CA LEU A 849 -10.66 35.52 40.29
C LEU A 849 -11.60 35.89 41.47
N ASN A 850 -12.75 36.49 41.16
CA ASN A 850 -13.85 36.82 42.08
C ASN A 850 -13.41 37.68 43.29
N VAL A 851 -12.81 38.84 43.00
CA VAL A 851 -12.24 39.75 44.01
C VAL A 851 -13.23 40.82 44.45
N ARG A 852 -13.21 41.17 45.73
CA ARG A 852 -13.96 42.31 46.28
C ARG A 852 -13.06 43.53 46.41
N VAL A 853 -13.38 44.58 45.66
CA VAL A 853 -12.73 45.88 45.75
C VAL A 853 -13.47 46.78 46.76
N PRO A 854 -12.76 47.62 47.54
CA PRO A 854 -13.36 48.46 48.58
C PRO A 854 -14.07 49.71 48.00
N ILE A 855 -15.00 49.48 47.06
CA ILE A 855 -15.82 50.50 46.42
C ILE A 855 -17.27 50.20 46.80
N PRO A 856 -17.97 51.08 47.51
CA PRO A 856 -19.37 50.86 47.86
C PRO A 856 -20.25 50.78 46.61
N PHE A 857 -21.09 49.74 46.53
CA PHE A 857 -22.01 49.55 45.41
C PHE A 857 -23.28 48.85 45.88
N ASP A 858 -24.44 49.39 45.49
CA ASP A 858 -25.75 48.73 45.63
C ASP A 858 -26.07 48.23 47.05
N GLY A 859 -25.76 49.06 48.06
CA GLY A 859 -25.99 48.76 49.48
C GLY A 859 -24.90 47.93 50.15
N GLN A 860 -23.87 47.49 49.41
CA GLN A 860 -22.72 46.76 49.95
C GLN A 860 -21.51 47.69 50.13
N SER A 861 -20.70 47.42 51.16
CA SER A 861 -19.48 48.18 51.47
C SER A 861 -18.32 47.89 50.52
N GLN A 862 -18.42 46.82 49.72
CA GLN A 862 -17.43 46.39 48.74
C GLN A 862 -18.13 45.96 47.46
N MET A 863 -17.48 46.16 46.32
CA MET A 863 -17.95 45.77 44.99
C MET A 863 -17.18 44.54 44.54
N GLU A 864 -17.87 43.56 43.98
CA GLU A 864 -17.25 42.31 43.52
C GLU A 864 -17.00 42.34 42.01
N VAL A 865 -15.85 41.86 41.55
CA VAL A 865 -15.44 41.80 40.14
C VAL A 865 -14.92 40.41 39.76
N ASP A 866 -15.14 39.98 38.51
CA ASP A 866 -14.83 38.61 38.10
C ASP A 866 -13.33 38.36 38.00
N PHE A 867 -12.57 39.25 37.35
CA PHE A 867 -11.10 39.18 37.32
C PHE A 867 -10.49 40.53 37.64
N LEU A 868 -9.51 40.54 38.54
CA LEU A 868 -8.77 41.74 38.90
C LEU A 868 -7.27 41.57 38.68
N ASN A 869 -6.68 42.48 37.92
CA ASN A 869 -5.26 42.80 37.98
C ASN A 869 -5.08 44.05 38.85
N GLU A 870 -4.60 43.85 40.07
CA GLU A 870 -4.49 44.92 41.07
C GLU A 870 -3.42 45.95 40.70
N LEU A 871 -2.28 45.49 40.17
CA LEU A 871 -1.12 46.33 39.87
C LEU A 871 -1.40 47.32 38.72
N LEU A 872 -2.08 46.87 37.67
CA LEU A 872 -2.42 47.68 36.50
C LEU A 872 -3.83 48.28 36.57
N ARG A 873 -4.59 47.96 37.63
CA ARG A 873 -6.00 48.31 37.83
C ARG A 873 -6.85 47.95 36.60
N ILE A 874 -6.77 46.70 36.17
CA ILE A 874 -7.61 46.17 35.09
C ILE A 874 -8.64 45.22 35.70
N VAL A 875 -9.90 45.41 35.34
CA VAL A 875 -11.02 44.54 35.70
C VAL A 875 -11.53 43.88 34.43
N VAL A 876 -11.73 42.56 34.46
CA VAL A 876 -12.44 41.82 33.40
C VAL A 876 -13.75 41.29 33.98
N GLU A 877 -14.85 41.51 33.27
CA GLU A 877 -16.21 41.09 33.63
C GLU A 877 -16.78 40.19 32.52
N LEU A 878 -17.42 39.09 32.91
CA LEU A 878 -18.03 38.11 32.01
C LEU A 878 -19.56 38.10 32.18
N ASP A 879 -20.26 38.60 31.18
CA ASP A 879 -21.72 38.71 31.22
C ASP A 879 -22.42 37.54 30.54
N GLY A 880 -23.46 37.01 31.20
CA GLY A 880 -24.42 36.13 30.55
C GLY A 880 -25.30 36.89 29.56
N SER A 881 -25.74 36.23 28.48
CA SER A 881 -26.62 36.84 27.46
C SER A 881 -27.94 37.39 28.01
N GLN A 882 -28.36 36.93 29.20
CA GLN A 882 -29.55 37.40 29.93
C GLN A 882 -29.41 38.83 30.48
N HIS A 883 -28.19 39.31 30.75
CA HIS A 883 -27.93 40.66 31.29
C HIS A 883 -28.18 41.78 30.27
N LEU A 884 -28.06 41.47 28.98
CA LEU A 884 -28.33 42.42 27.90
C LEU A 884 -29.83 42.58 27.60
N SER A 885 -30.63 41.57 27.93
CA SER A 885 -32.09 41.58 27.71
C SER A 885 -32.88 42.25 28.84
N ASP A 886 -32.26 42.50 30.00
CA ASP A 886 -32.88 43.18 31.14
C ASP A 886 -32.37 44.63 31.29
N PRO A 887 -33.23 45.65 31.06
CA PRO A 887 -32.86 47.05 31.22
C PRO A 887 -32.39 47.44 32.62
N GLU A 888 -32.80 46.74 33.68
CA GLU A 888 -32.34 47.03 35.05
C GLU A 888 -30.94 46.49 35.30
N ALA A 889 -30.66 45.25 34.91
CA ALA A 889 -29.32 44.66 34.92
C ALA A 889 -28.33 45.53 34.12
N TYR A 890 -28.70 45.92 32.89
CA TYR A 890 -27.86 46.78 32.05
C TYR A 890 -27.52 48.12 32.72
N ARG A 891 -28.50 48.79 33.33
CA ARG A 891 -28.25 50.06 34.06
C ARG A 891 -27.38 49.85 35.29
N ARG A 892 -27.55 48.73 35.99
CA ARG A 892 -26.72 48.36 37.14
C ARG A 892 -25.26 48.18 36.71
N ASP A 893 -25.00 47.44 35.65
CA ASP A 893 -23.64 47.20 35.15
C ASP A 893 -22.97 48.48 34.66
N ARG A 894 -23.70 49.39 34.01
CA ARG A 894 -23.16 50.71 33.64
C ARG A 894 -22.83 51.60 34.83
N ARG A 895 -23.59 51.52 35.93
CA ARG A 895 -23.23 52.20 37.20
C ARG A 895 -21.97 51.58 37.80
N LYS A 896 -21.85 50.25 37.77
CA LYS A 896 -20.67 49.50 38.22
C LYS A 896 -19.42 49.92 37.43
N ASP A 897 -19.49 49.91 36.10
CA ASP A 897 -18.41 50.36 35.21
C ASP A 897 -17.99 51.80 35.51
N ARG A 898 -18.96 52.72 35.64
CA ARG A 898 -18.68 54.13 35.92
C ARG A 898 -17.93 54.33 37.24
N LEU A 899 -18.33 53.60 38.29
CA LEU A 899 -17.68 53.67 39.60
C LEU A 899 -16.27 53.08 39.55
N LEU A 900 -16.07 51.97 38.84
CA LEU A 900 -14.74 51.40 38.62
C LEU A 900 -13.83 52.39 37.87
N GLN A 901 -14.34 53.04 36.81
CA GLN A 901 -13.59 54.06 36.06
C GLN A 901 -13.22 55.27 36.91
N GLN A 902 -14.15 55.77 37.74
CA GLN A 902 -13.88 56.87 38.69
C GLN A 902 -12.77 56.52 39.69
N ASN A 903 -12.58 55.23 39.99
CA ASN A 903 -11.51 54.73 40.84
C ASN A 903 -10.24 54.32 40.07
N GLY A 904 -10.16 54.66 38.77
CA GLY A 904 -8.98 54.49 37.93
C GLY A 904 -8.82 53.12 37.26
N TYR A 905 -9.84 52.26 37.37
CA TYR A 905 -9.82 50.94 36.74
C TYR A 905 -10.15 51.01 35.24
N LEU A 906 -9.47 50.20 34.44
CA LEU A 906 -9.88 49.88 33.06
C LEU A 906 -10.76 48.64 33.11
N ILE A 907 -11.95 48.69 32.52
CA ILE A 907 -12.90 47.59 32.51
C ILE A 907 -12.96 46.99 31.11
N LEU A 908 -12.77 45.68 31.02
CA LEU A 908 -13.01 44.87 29.84
C LEU A 908 -14.22 43.98 30.11
N ARG A 909 -15.24 44.05 29.26
CA ARG A 909 -16.48 43.31 29.45
C ARG A 909 -16.72 42.45 28.22
N PHE A 910 -16.88 41.14 28.43
CA PHE A 910 -17.06 40.15 27.36
C PHE A 910 -18.32 39.32 27.63
N LEU A 911 -18.95 38.79 26.59
CA LEU A 911 -20.01 37.82 26.79
C LEU A 911 -19.40 36.47 27.15
N ALA A 912 -20.08 35.73 28.03
CA ALA A 912 -19.68 34.38 28.42
C ALA A 912 -19.61 33.43 27.19
N GLU A 913 -20.39 33.69 26.15
CA GLU A 913 -20.36 32.95 24.88
C GLU A 913 -19.12 33.26 24.04
N ASP A 914 -18.60 34.50 24.11
CA ASP A 914 -17.42 34.93 23.34
C ASP A 914 -16.16 34.21 23.83
N ILE A 915 -16.13 33.84 25.12
CA ILE A 915 -15.06 33.00 25.69
C ILE A 915 -14.94 31.65 24.94
N GLY A 916 -16.06 31.13 24.43
CA GLY A 916 -16.10 29.94 23.60
C GLY A 916 -15.88 30.24 22.12
N LYS A 917 -16.61 31.20 21.56
CA LYS A 917 -16.71 31.46 20.12
C LYS A 917 -15.57 32.32 19.55
N ASP A 918 -15.07 33.30 20.31
CA ASP A 918 -14.04 34.25 19.91
C ASP A 918 -12.98 34.46 21.02
N LEU A 919 -12.31 33.36 21.40
CA LEU A 919 -11.28 33.41 22.44
C LEU A 919 -10.08 34.29 22.02
N ASP A 920 -9.78 34.38 20.73
CA ASP A 920 -8.71 35.21 20.20
C ASP A 920 -8.97 36.69 20.48
N GLY A 921 -10.15 37.21 20.13
CA GLY A 921 -10.51 38.60 20.39
C GLY A 921 -10.48 38.98 21.88
N VAL A 922 -10.93 38.05 22.74
CA VAL A 922 -10.92 38.23 24.20
C VAL A 922 -9.50 38.33 24.74
N LEU A 923 -8.64 37.35 24.43
CA LEU A 923 -7.27 37.31 24.94
C LEU A 923 -6.43 38.48 24.40
N ASP A 924 -6.57 38.81 23.11
CA ASP A 924 -5.84 39.91 22.50
C ASP A 924 -6.22 41.25 23.15
N SER A 925 -7.51 41.46 23.46
CA SER A 925 -7.98 42.66 24.17
C SER A 925 -7.40 42.77 25.59
N ILE A 926 -7.31 41.65 26.31
CA ILE A 926 -6.69 41.59 27.64
C ILE A 926 -5.18 41.91 27.54
N LEU A 927 -4.47 41.26 26.63
CA LEU A 927 -3.02 41.45 26.44
C LEU A 927 -2.67 42.86 25.97
N GLN A 928 -3.46 43.44 25.06
CA GLN A 928 -3.29 44.83 24.62
C GLN A 928 -3.49 45.81 25.78
N SER A 929 -4.49 45.56 26.62
CA SER A 929 -4.79 46.38 27.80
C SER A 929 -3.67 46.33 28.85
N LEU A 930 -3.10 45.15 29.10
CA LEU A 930 -1.93 44.98 29.96
C LEU A 930 -0.75 45.78 29.42
N THR A 931 -0.40 45.57 28.15
CA THR A 931 0.74 46.24 27.49
C THR A 931 0.55 47.76 27.46
N GLY A 932 -0.66 48.24 27.19
CA GLY A 932 -1.00 49.66 27.18
C GLY A 932 -0.82 50.31 28.55
N ARG A 933 -1.31 49.66 29.62
CA ARG A 933 -1.17 50.15 31.00
C ARG A 933 0.28 50.12 31.49
N GLU A 934 1.04 49.08 31.17
CA GLU A 934 2.49 49.00 31.48
C GLU A 934 3.28 50.15 30.82
N ARG A 935 2.97 50.47 29.54
CA ARG A 935 3.55 51.63 28.84
C ARG A 935 3.18 52.97 29.47
N SER A 936 1.96 53.09 30.00
CA SER A 936 1.52 54.32 30.68
C SER A 936 2.23 54.53 32.03
N MET A 937 2.45 53.45 32.81
CA MET A 937 3.16 53.51 34.09
C MET A 937 4.66 53.78 33.92
N SER A 938 5.28 53.22 32.86
CA SER A 938 6.68 53.48 32.54
C SER A 938 6.93 54.91 32.05
N ARG A 939 6.01 55.51 31.27
CA ARG A 939 6.07 56.94 30.89
C ARG A 939 5.85 57.88 32.09
N GLY A 940 5.00 57.51 33.04
CA GLY A 940 4.77 58.29 34.28
C GLY A 940 5.98 58.36 35.21
N ARG A 941 6.87 57.34 35.20
CA ARG A 941 8.13 57.35 35.95
C ARG A 941 9.19 58.29 35.36
N VAL A 942 9.23 58.47 34.04
CA VAL A 942 10.25 59.31 33.36
C VAL A 942 9.97 60.82 33.52
N MET A 943 8.72 61.23 33.77
CA MET A 943 8.36 62.63 34.03
C MET A 943 8.47 63.06 35.51
N GLY A 944 8.65 62.11 36.44
CA GLY A 944 8.77 62.39 37.88
C GLY A 944 10.19 62.77 38.37
N ASP A 945 11.23 62.46 37.58
CA ASP A 945 12.63 62.67 37.96
C ASP A 945 13.28 63.91 37.31
N THR A 946 12.52 64.74 36.58
CA THR A 946 13.04 65.93 35.86
C THR A 946 12.71 67.29 36.48
N TYR A 947 12.39 67.35 37.79
CA TYR A 947 12.40 68.60 38.57
C TYR A 947 13.18 68.41 39.89
N GLY A 948 14.50 68.23 39.75
CA GLY A 948 15.48 68.30 40.84
C GLY A 948 16.69 69.11 40.39
N SER A 949 16.78 70.34 40.92
CA SER A 949 17.92 71.27 40.95
C SER A 949 19.13 70.98 40.05
N SER A 950 19.29 71.82 39.02
CA SER A 950 20.58 72.05 38.38
C SER A 950 21.57 72.65 39.40
N SER A 951 22.63 71.91 39.75
CA SER A 951 23.87 72.52 40.21
C SER A 951 25.06 71.86 39.53
N ARG A 952 25.73 72.69 38.72
CA ARG A 952 26.93 72.40 37.95
C ARG A 952 28.09 72.02 38.88
N ARG A 953 28.91 71.03 38.47
CA ARG A 953 30.37 71.21 38.30
C ARG A 953 31.01 70.01 37.57
N PRO A 954 32.17 70.23 36.91
CA PRO A 954 32.62 69.48 35.74
C PRO A 954 33.74 68.48 36.05
N SER A 955 33.92 67.48 35.19
CA SER A 955 35.09 66.59 35.19
C SER A 955 36.24 67.17 34.35
N PRO A 956 37.50 67.01 34.77
CA PRO A 956 38.67 67.06 33.89
C PRO A 956 38.95 65.67 33.27
N PRO A 957 39.88 65.56 32.30
CA PRO A 957 39.88 64.52 31.27
C PRO A 957 40.75 63.31 31.62
N HIS A 958 40.31 62.11 31.21
CA HIS A 958 40.93 61.30 30.16
C HIS A 958 40.08 60.08 29.83
#